data_AF-A0A930UNV7-F1
#
_entry.id   AF-A0A930UNV7-F1
#
_cell.length_a   1.000
_cell.length_b   1.000
_cell.length_c   1.000
_cell.angle_alpha   90.00
_cell.angle_beta   90.00
_cell.angle_gamma   90.00
#
_symmetry.space_group_name_H-M   'P 1'
#
loop_
_entity.id
_entity.type
_entity.pdbx_description
1 polymer ?
#
loop_
_entity_poly.entity_id
_entity_poly.type
_entity_poly.pdbx_seq_one_letter_code
_entity_poly.pdbx_strand_id
1 'polypeptide(L)'
;NSAWAVSVAGSARSVSSYTISGSTATLTLASAVTTGESVTLGYTKPGSGDKLQDAAGNDLASLSGQAVTNNTPDTTAPTITSITRHTPSSTPTNADSLTWRVTFSEAVTGVDSGIGDFQILNRSLPPPNFSYIGAASLSVVRDGSTNSWDDLELDGDQNITDSAGNALSSTLPDGAQTRYTVDNTAPTVTAAGVDGVTLTVTLSENMGSAKAANSAWAVSVAGSARSVSSYTLSGSTATLTLASAVTTGESVTLGYTKPGSGDKLQDTAGNELASLRGQTVTNNTLPLGDIQVTPAGALTIDEGDSTGATLSVSLSAAPSANVTVSLTKTNSDITLSPASLTFTSTDWDNPQSITVTAAEDADITDDTDTITLSASGGITASSVTKAVAITDNEVLTLSAARLEIDEGGSATFTVKLGSQPTANVKVTLARTGASSTDVMLDETSLTFTTTNWNDTQTVTVRAREDGDIDDDTATISLTASGGGYDSVEGSLTVNVDDNDEVELVLSLTGSLDIDEDDEASFTVKLGSKPTASVTVTLTQTGTANAAVKFDANAGTVGDQDFMTFTAVNWQTTQTVAVRADHDDDPDDDSATIRLTAAKGGYDDITADVTVDVIDDDGRFVMPAELTVAEGGSKDFTVALGARPTGNVTVMLAK
;
A
#
# COMPACT_ATOMS: atom_id res chain seq x y z
N ASN A 1 -19.73 62.24 91.55
CA ASN A 1 -19.97 61.22 90.50
C ASN A 1 -20.28 59.84 91.06
N SER A 2 -19.59 59.36 92.10
CA SER A 2 -19.81 58.02 92.69
C SER A 2 -21.19 57.79 93.33
N ALA A 3 -21.95 58.85 93.58
CA ALA A 3 -23.34 58.76 94.06
C ALA A 3 -24.33 58.36 92.96
N TRP A 4 -23.98 58.51 91.68
CA TRP A 4 -24.83 58.13 90.54
C TRP A 4 -24.43 56.74 90.01
N ALA A 5 -25.42 55.90 89.71
CA ALA A 5 -25.25 54.61 89.08
C ALA A 5 -26.11 54.54 87.81
N VAL A 6 -25.49 54.33 86.65
CA VAL A 6 -26.22 54.16 85.39
C VAL A 6 -25.93 52.77 84.86
N SER A 7 -26.97 52.05 84.42
CA SER A 7 -26.82 50.74 83.76
C SER A 7 -27.44 50.80 82.37
N VAL A 8 -26.73 50.30 81.38
CA VAL A 8 -27.10 50.32 79.96
C VAL A 8 -26.99 48.89 79.42
N ALA A 9 -28.08 48.40 78.82
CA ALA A 9 -28.25 47.00 78.41
C ALA A 9 -27.89 45.99 79.53
N GLY A 10 -28.16 46.36 80.79
CA GLY A 10 -27.85 45.55 81.97
C GLY A 10 -26.42 45.69 82.53
N SER A 11 -25.52 46.41 81.85
CA SER A 11 -24.13 46.63 82.28
C SER A 11 -23.92 48.01 82.90
N ALA A 12 -23.20 48.08 84.03
CA ALA A 12 -22.88 49.35 84.70
C ALA A 12 -22.01 50.25 83.80
N ARG A 13 -22.43 51.51 83.63
CA ARG A 13 -21.67 52.55 82.93
C ARG A 13 -21.34 53.69 83.89
N SER A 14 -20.04 53.99 83.99
CA SER A 14 -19.54 55.02 84.89
C SER A 14 -20.00 56.42 84.46
N VAL A 15 -20.38 57.25 85.43
CA VAL A 15 -20.69 58.67 85.25
C VAL A 15 -19.40 59.47 85.38
N SER A 16 -18.94 60.09 84.29
CA SER A 16 -17.67 60.81 84.23
C SER A 16 -17.75 62.21 84.83
N SER A 17 -18.91 62.87 84.73
CA SER A 17 -19.23 64.14 85.40
C SER A 17 -20.75 64.31 85.52
N TYR A 18 -21.20 65.23 86.36
CA TYR A 18 -22.56 65.72 86.32
C TYR A 18 -22.60 67.22 86.61
N THR A 19 -23.61 67.88 86.06
CA THR A 19 -23.92 69.28 86.36
C THR A 19 -25.39 69.38 86.78
N ILE A 20 -25.71 70.46 87.50
CA ILE A 20 -27.08 70.79 87.87
C ILE A 20 -27.35 72.19 87.36
N SER A 21 -28.48 72.38 86.67
CA SER A 21 -28.96 73.69 86.26
C SER A 21 -30.46 73.76 86.49
N GLY A 22 -30.89 74.66 87.38
CA GLY A 22 -32.27 74.70 87.86
C GLY A 22 -32.69 73.36 88.47
N SER A 23 -33.76 72.77 87.93
CA SER A 23 -34.29 71.46 88.35
C SER A 23 -33.74 70.27 87.57
N THR A 24 -32.76 70.47 86.68
CA THR A 24 -32.24 69.42 85.79
C THR A 24 -30.84 69.00 86.20
N ALA A 25 -30.63 67.70 86.42
CA ALA A 25 -29.32 67.09 86.56
C ALA A 25 -28.90 66.45 85.23
N THR A 26 -27.75 66.86 84.68
CA THR A 26 -27.20 66.30 83.44
C THR A 26 -25.97 65.47 83.78
N LEU A 27 -26.01 64.18 83.45
CA LEU A 27 -24.91 63.24 83.68
C LEU A 27 -24.18 62.96 82.37
N THR A 28 -22.85 63.04 82.37
CA THR A 28 -22.02 62.57 81.25
C THR A 28 -21.59 61.13 81.53
N LEU A 29 -21.85 60.21 80.60
CA LEU A 29 -21.47 58.81 80.71
C LEU A 29 -20.09 58.56 80.08
N ALA A 30 -19.38 57.54 80.55
CA ALA A 30 -18.06 57.19 80.03
C ALA A 30 -18.07 56.67 78.58
N SER A 31 -19.21 56.20 78.08
CA SER A 31 -19.40 55.75 76.69
C SER A 31 -20.85 56.00 76.24
N ALA A 32 -21.02 56.27 74.94
CA ALA A 32 -22.31 56.58 74.33
C ALA A 32 -23.26 55.37 74.39
N VAL A 33 -24.53 55.63 74.68
CA VAL A 33 -25.61 54.65 74.60
C VAL A 33 -26.04 54.51 73.15
N THR A 34 -26.13 53.29 72.62
CA THR A 34 -26.61 53.05 71.26
C THR A 34 -28.13 52.97 71.24
N THR A 35 -28.74 53.26 70.09
CA THR A 35 -30.19 53.23 69.90
C THR A 35 -30.77 51.87 70.30
N GLY A 36 -31.93 51.88 70.96
CA GLY A 36 -32.62 50.68 71.42
C GLY A 36 -32.05 50.03 72.69
N GLU A 37 -30.86 50.41 73.17
CA GLU A 37 -30.36 49.91 74.47
C GLU A 37 -31.26 50.40 75.62
N SER A 38 -31.60 49.49 76.53
CA SER A 38 -32.33 49.86 77.76
C SER A 38 -31.41 50.58 78.74
N VAL A 39 -31.84 51.71 79.30
CA VAL A 39 -31.06 52.49 80.28
C VAL A 39 -31.81 52.59 81.61
N THR A 40 -31.09 52.45 82.73
CA THR A 40 -31.62 52.70 84.08
C THR A 40 -30.69 53.61 84.88
N LEU A 41 -31.28 54.44 85.74
CA LEU A 41 -30.61 55.42 86.59
C LEU A 41 -30.82 55.11 88.07
N GLY A 42 -29.77 55.31 88.84
CA GLY A 42 -29.74 55.26 90.29
C GLY A 42 -28.98 56.46 90.87
N TYR A 43 -29.40 56.91 92.04
CA TYR A 43 -28.75 57.90 92.88
C TYR A 43 -28.75 57.37 94.31
N THR A 44 -27.56 57.23 94.89
CA THR A 44 -27.41 56.90 96.32
C THR A 44 -27.05 58.17 97.07
N LYS A 45 -28.00 58.67 97.88
CA LYS A 45 -27.80 59.85 98.73
C LYS A 45 -26.59 59.65 99.65
N PRO A 46 -25.57 60.52 99.62
CA PRO A 46 -24.42 60.43 100.51
C PRO A 46 -24.81 60.59 102.00
N GLY A 47 -24.21 59.79 102.88
CA GLY A 47 -24.43 59.86 104.33
C GLY A 47 -23.87 61.12 105.00
N SER A 48 -22.84 61.73 104.40
CA SER A 48 -22.17 62.96 104.86
C SER A 48 -21.59 63.75 103.66
N GLY A 49 -21.45 65.06 103.77
CA GLY A 49 -20.96 65.95 102.70
C GLY A 49 -22.07 66.60 101.88
N ASP A 50 -21.70 67.24 100.76
CA ASP A 50 -22.64 67.89 99.85
C ASP A 50 -23.59 66.87 99.22
N LYS A 51 -24.89 67.12 99.34
CA LYS A 51 -25.97 66.28 98.79
C LYS A 51 -26.69 67.08 97.71
N LEU A 52 -27.35 66.38 96.78
CA LEU A 52 -28.32 67.06 95.93
C LEU A 52 -29.46 67.53 96.83
N GLN A 53 -29.70 68.84 96.87
CA GLN A 53 -30.71 69.48 97.68
C GLN A 53 -31.49 70.48 96.82
N ASP A 54 -32.73 70.77 97.20
CA ASP A 54 -33.47 71.91 96.66
C ASP A 54 -32.98 73.25 97.26
N ALA A 55 -33.52 74.37 96.78
CA ALA A 55 -33.14 75.71 97.26
C ALA A 55 -33.55 75.98 98.73
N ALA A 56 -34.44 75.17 99.30
CA ALA A 56 -34.82 75.22 100.71
C ALA A 56 -33.97 74.28 101.58
N GLY A 57 -33.03 73.53 100.99
CA GLY A 57 -32.11 72.61 101.66
C GLY A 57 -32.64 71.19 101.84
N ASN A 58 -33.76 70.81 101.22
CA ASN A 58 -34.29 69.45 101.31
C ASN A 58 -33.49 68.50 100.41
N ASP A 59 -32.95 67.41 101.00
CA ASP A 59 -32.17 66.40 100.29
C ASP A 59 -33.01 65.59 99.29
N LEU A 60 -32.49 65.37 98.08
CA LEU A 60 -33.00 64.38 97.14
C LEU A 60 -32.88 62.97 97.75
N ALA A 61 -33.99 62.22 97.75
CA ALA A 61 -34.01 60.83 98.19
C ALA A 61 -33.18 59.94 97.25
N SER A 62 -32.63 58.84 97.78
CA SER A 62 -32.00 57.83 96.92
C SER A 62 -33.03 57.24 95.95
N LEU A 63 -32.61 56.99 94.72
CA LEU A 63 -33.38 56.30 93.69
C LEU A 63 -32.56 55.13 93.14
N SER A 64 -33.21 54.05 92.74
CA SER A 64 -32.54 52.87 92.17
C SER A 64 -33.37 52.30 91.03
N GLY A 65 -32.71 51.97 89.93
CA GLY A 65 -33.34 51.27 88.79
C GLY A 65 -34.40 52.08 88.05
N GLN A 66 -34.39 53.41 88.13
CA GLN A 66 -35.33 54.25 87.40
C GLN A 66 -35.12 54.07 85.90
N ALA A 67 -36.13 53.58 85.18
CA ALA A 67 -36.06 53.45 83.73
C ALA A 67 -35.84 54.83 83.08
N VAL A 68 -34.91 54.86 82.13
CA VAL A 68 -34.55 56.05 81.36
C VAL A 68 -34.96 55.81 79.91
N THR A 69 -35.69 56.76 79.33
CA THR A 69 -35.95 56.78 77.90
C THR A 69 -34.65 57.00 77.15
N ASN A 70 -34.24 56.01 76.36
CA ASN A 70 -33.09 56.14 75.47
C ASN A 70 -33.48 56.99 74.26
N ASN A 71 -32.99 58.23 74.21
CA ASN A 71 -33.25 59.17 73.13
C ASN A 71 -32.12 59.18 72.08
N THR A 72 -31.24 58.16 72.05
CA THR A 72 -30.25 58.03 70.98
C THR A 72 -30.98 57.82 69.64
N PRO A 73 -30.77 58.68 68.63
CA PRO A 73 -31.42 58.54 67.32
C PRO A 73 -30.94 57.29 66.58
N ASP A 74 -31.83 56.60 65.88
CA ASP A 74 -31.39 55.63 64.88
C ASP A 74 -30.76 56.37 63.70
N THR A 75 -29.56 55.97 63.30
CA THR A 75 -28.84 56.55 62.17
C THR A 75 -28.49 55.50 61.11
N THR A 76 -29.03 54.29 61.26
CA THR A 76 -28.76 53.17 60.33
C THR A 76 -29.74 53.27 59.18
N ALA A 77 -29.25 53.37 57.96
CA ALA A 77 -30.09 53.32 56.78
C ALA A 77 -30.54 51.87 56.51
N PRO A 78 -31.81 51.65 56.10
CA PRO A 78 -32.22 50.35 55.60
C PRO A 78 -31.44 50.02 54.32
N THR A 79 -31.22 48.72 54.05
CA THR A 79 -30.59 48.20 52.83
C THR A 79 -31.46 47.12 52.20
N ILE A 80 -31.34 46.88 50.89
CA ILE A 80 -31.99 45.73 50.24
C ILE A 80 -31.13 44.49 50.46
N THR A 81 -31.67 43.49 51.16
CA THR A 81 -30.94 42.25 51.45
C THR A 81 -31.14 41.18 50.39
N SER A 82 -32.27 41.19 49.67
CA SER A 82 -32.48 40.27 48.54
C SER A 82 -33.55 40.74 47.57
N ILE A 83 -33.36 40.42 46.29
CA ILE A 83 -34.40 40.41 45.26
C ILE A 83 -34.45 39.01 44.65
N THR A 84 -35.62 38.37 44.69
CA THR A 84 -35.81 37.01 44.15
C THR A 84 -37.00 36.96 43.20
N ARG A 85 -36.87 36.15 42.14
CA ARG A 85 -37.98 35.79 41.26
C ARG A 85 -38.97 34.91 42.01
N HIS A 86 -40.27 35.21 41.91
CA HIS A 86 -41.31 34.49 42.65
C HIS A 86 -42.32 33.81 41.72
N THR A 87 -43.06 34.57 40.92
CA THR A 87 -44.05 34.02 39.99
C THR A 87 -43.77 34.56 38.59
N PRO A 88 -43.24 33.75 37.66
CA PRO A 88 -42.67 32.41 37.87
C PRO A 88 -41.32 32.47 38.60
N SER A 89 -40.88 31.38 39.22
CA SER A 89 -39.60 31.36 39.95
C SER A 89 -38.37 31.20 39.05
N SER A 90 -38.57 30.97 37.75
CA SER A 90 -37.53 30.70 36.76
C SER A 90 -37.60 31.64 35.56
N THR A 91 -36.50 31.70 34.82
CA THR A 91 -36.37 32.39 33.53
C THR A 91 -35.53 31.51 32.58
N PRO A 92 -35.76 31.51 31.25
CA PRO A 92 -36.80 32.24 30.53
C PRO A 92 -38.22 31.76 30.87
N THR A 93 -39.23 32.56 30.55
CA THR A 93 -40.64 32.24 30.82
C THR A 93 -41.58 32.81 29.76
N ASN A 94 -42.74 32.18 29.55
CA ASN A 94 -43.84 32.71 28.75
C ASN A 94 -44.98 33.34 29.57
N ALA A 95 -44.75 33.61 30.86
CA ALA A 95 -45.75 34.27 31.69
C ALA A 95 -45.89 35.74 31.31
N ASP A 96 -47.13 36.18 31.11
CA ASP A 96 -47.45 37.60 30.86
C ASP A 96 -47.38 38.46 32.14
N SER A 97 -47.25 37.82 33.30
CA SER A 97 -47.14 38.45 34.62
C SER A 97 -45.92 37.93 35.37
N LEU A 98 -45.11 38.86 35.86
CA LEU A 98 -43.85 38.62 36.57
C LEU A 98 -43.94 39.20 37.98
N THR A 99 -43.52 38.41 38.97
CA THR A 99 -43.50 38.83 40.37
C THR A 99 -42.12 38.66 40.98
N TRP A 100 -41.58 39.72 41.56
CA TRP A 100 -40.37 39.70 42.39
C TRP A 100 -40.73 39.85 43.87
N ARG A 101 -39.89 39.29 44.74
CA ARG A 101 -39.88 39.58 46.18
C ARG A 101 -38.64 40.37 46.54
N VAL A 102 -38.85 41.53 47.14
CA VAL A 102 -37.79 42.40 47.68
C VAL A 102 -37.83 42.32 49.21
N THR A 103 -36.67 42.14 49.83
CA THR A 103 -36.52 42.10 51.28
C THR A 103 -35.50 43.14 51.72
N PHE A 104 -35.81 43.84 52.80
CA PHE A 104 -34.98 44.89 53.39
C PHE A 104 -34.35 44.41 54.71
N SER A 105 -33.27 45.07 55.14
CA SER A 105 -32.57 44.76 56.41
C SER A 105 -33.41 45.04 57.65
N GLU A 106 -34.41 45.91 57.52
CA GLU A 106 -35.34 46.31 58.57
C GLU A 106 -36.66 46.82 57.97
N ALA A 107 -37.59 47.25 58.82
CA ALA A 107 -38.88 47.74 58.37
C ALA A 107 -38.75 49.08 57.63
N VAL A 108 -39.41 49.19 56.48
CA VAL A 108 -39.38 50.41 55.65
C VAL A 108 -40.77 51.03 55.52
N THR A 109 -40.78 52.32 55.21
CA THR A 109 -41.95 53.15 54.91
C THR A 109 -41.67 53.96 53.63
N GLY A 110 -42.69 54.62 53.10
CA GLY A 110 -42.54 55.45 51.89
C GLY A 110 -42.60 54.69 50.56
N VAL A 111 -42.72 53.35 50.56
CA VAL A 111 -42.86 52.62 49.28
C VAL A 111 -44.15 53.01 48.54
N ASP A 112 -44.02 53.70 47.42
CA ASP A 112 -45.06 54.34 46.64
C ASP A 112 -45.31 53.62 45.30
N SER A 113 -46.55 53.22 45.06
CA SER A 113 -46.98 52.77 43.72
C SER A 113 -47.12 53.96 42.77
N GLY A 114 -46.48 53.90 41.60
CA GLY A 114 -46.69 54.85 40.50
C GLY A 114 -45.79 56.09 40.48
N ILE A 115 -45.18 56.49 41.60
CA ILE A 115 -44.11 57.51 41.64
C ILE A 115 -42.71 56.87 41.53
N GLY A 116 -42.67 55.54 41.44
CA GLY A 116 -41.53 54.75 40.99
C GLY A 116 -40.42 54.69 42.04
N ASP A 117 -40.57 53.92 43.11
CA ASP A 117 -39.38 53.48 43.87
C ASP A 117 -38.63 52.38 43.15
N PHE A 118 -39.36 51.61 42.33
CA PHE A 118 -38.76 50.69 41.38
C PHE A 118 -39.29 50.98 39.99
N GLN A 119 -38.38 50.90 39.03
CA GLN A 119 -38.65 50.95 37.61
C GLN A 119 -38.22 49.62 36.99
N ILE A 120 -38.55 49.44 35.71
CA ILE A 120 -37.99 48.33 34.97
C ILE A 120 -37.33 48.85 33.72
N LEU A 121 -36.05 48.53 33.61
CA LEU A 121 -35.22 48.89 32.49
C LEU A 121 -35.69 48.12 31.24
N ASN A 122 -35.60 48.75 30.07
CA ASN A 122 -35.90 48.26 28.71
C ASN A 122 -37.28 48.60 28.11
N ARG A 123 -38.22 49.23 28.83
CA ARG A 123 -39.54 49.55 28.22
C ARG A 123 -40.15 50.84 28.76
N SER A 124 -40.86 51.58 27.90
CA SER A 124 -41.76 52.69 28.28
C SER A 124 -43.10 52.19 28.86
N LEU A 125 -43.06 51.10 29.63
CA LEU A 125 -44.24 50.54 30.29
C LEU A 125 -44.58 51.34 31.55
N PRO A 126 -45.84 51.28 32.02
CA PRO A 126 -46.19 51.83 33.32
C PRO A 126 -45.33 51.22 34.44
N PRO A 127 -45.12 51.96 35.54
CA PRO A 127 -44.42 51.45 36.72
C PRO A 127 -45.05 50.14 37.23
N PRO A 128 -44.25 49.21 37.80
CA PRO A 128 -44.79 47.99 38.39
C PRO A 128 -45.69 48.29 39.60
N ASN A 129 -46.58 47.35 39.91
CA ASN A 129 -47.45 47.42 41.08
C ASN A 129 -46.74 46.85 42.31
N PHE A 130 -46.99 47.45 43.47
CA PHE A 130 -46.35 47.07 44.74
C PHE A 130 -47.39 46.70 45.81
N SER A 131 -47.07 45.72 46.63
CA SER A 131 -47.81 45.42 47.85
C SER A 131 -46.87 44.98 48.96
N TYR A 132 -47.02 45.55 50.16
CA TYR A 132 -46.32 45.07 51.35
C TYR A 132 -46.80 43.67 51.70
N ILE A 133 -45.84 42.75 51.82
CA ILE A 133 -46.08 41.37 52.27
C ILE A 133 -45.51 41.13 53.68
N GLY A 134 -44.91 42.16 54.26
CA GLY A 134 -44.42 42.26 55.63
C GLY A 134 -43.80 43.63 55.87
N ALA A 135 -43.47 43.97 57.13
CA ALA A 135 -42.91 45.29 57.45
C ALA A 135 -41.57 45.58 56.74
N ALA A 136 -40.81 44.53 56.38
CA ALA A 136 -39.51 44.60 55.69
C ALA A 136 -39.54 43.84 54.34
N SER A 137 -40.70 43.64 53.72
CA SER A 137 -40.80 42.84 52.49
C SER A 137 -41.91 43.29 51.54
N LEU A 138 -41.59 43.28 50.26
CA LEU A 138 -42.45 43.76 49.18
C LEU A 138 -42.66 42.69 48.10
N SER A 139 -43.88 42.61 47.58
CA SER A 139 -44.20 41.93 46.33
C SER A 139 -44.29 42.96 45.21
N VAL A 140 -43.46 42.82 44.19
CA VAL A 140 -43.45 43.67 43.00
C VAL A 140 -44.03 42.88 41.85
N VAL A 141 -45.14 43.35 41.26
CA VAL A 141 -45.83 42.66 40.16
C VAL A 141 -45.80 43.51 38.91
N ARG A 142 -45.44 42.89 37.80
CA ARG A 142 -45.52 43.46 36.46
C ARG A 142 -46.41 42.60 35.59
N ASP A 143 -47.41 43.21 34.97
CA ASP A 143 -48.25 42.57 33.97
C ASP A 143 -47.94 43.09 32.57
N GLY A 144 -48.27 42.30 31.54
CA GLY A 144 -48.11 42.67 30.13
C GLY A 144 -46.69 42.52 29.60
N SER A 145 -45.87 41.67 30.23
CA SER A 145 -44.52 41.35 29.75
C SER A 145 -44.60 40.53 28.46
N THR A 146 -43.80 40.89 27.46
CA THR A 146 -43.81 40.21 26.14
C THR A 146 -42.41 40.08 25.54
N ASN A 147 -42.07 38.97 24.87
CA ASN A 147 -40.92 38.75 23.95
C ASN A 147 -39.69 39.68 24.14
N SER A 148 -39.14 39.77 25.35
CA SER A 148 -37.99 40.62 25.69
C SER A 148 -37.51 40.34 27.12
N TRP A 149 -36.53 41.11 27.61
CA TRP A 149 -36.14 41.08 29.01
C TRP A 149 -36.78 42.24 29.80
N ASP A 150 -37.17 41.95 31.04
CA ASP A 150 -37.64 42.90 32.05
C ASP A 150 -36.68 42.83 33.25
N ASP A 151 -36.05 43.94 33.60
CA ASP A 151 -35.06 44.04 34.70
C ASP A 151 -35.51 45.04 35.78
N LEU A 152 -35.87 44.53 36.96
CA LEU A 152 -36.32 45.35 38.09
C LEU A 152 -35.16 46.15 38.69
N GLU A 153 -35.25 47.47 38.65
CA GLU A 153 -34.22 48.37 39.16
C GLU A 153 -34.81 49.35 40.18
N LEU A 154 -33.99 49.77 41.14
CA LEU A 154 -34.35 50.85 42.05
C LEU A 154 -34.37 52.16 41.26
N ASP A 155 -35.43 52.92 41.38
CA ASP A 155 -35.53 54.21 40.70
C ASP A 155 -34.58 55.23 41.36
N GLY A 156 -34.06 56.16 40.56
CA GLY A 156 -33.19 57.23 41.05
C GLY A 156 -33.91 58.23 41.96
N ASP A 157 -35.22 58.37 41.77
CA ASP A 157 -36.08 59.29 42.53
C ASP A 157 -36.82 58.60 43.70
N GLN A 158 -36.45 57.36 44.03
CA GLN A 158 -37.02 56.62 45.17
C GLN A 158 -36.92 57.43 46.48
N ASN A 159 -37.92 57.28 47.34
CA ASN A 159 -38.02 58.03 48.60
C ASN A 159 -38.15 57.12 49.84
N ILE A 160 -37.76 55.85 49.72
CA ILE A 160 -37.90 54.83 50.75
C ILE A 160 -37.07 55.19 51.99
N THR A 161 -37.69 55.15 53.16
CA THR A 161 -37.05 55.41 54.46
C THR A 161 -37.43 54.36 55.51
N ASP A 162 -36.66 54.24 56.59
CA ASP A 162 -37.13 53.54 57.78
C ASP A 162 -38.10 54.40 58.63
N SER A 163 -38.57 53.87 59.75
CA SER A 163 -39.44 54.62 60.68
C SER A 163 -38.77 55.79 61.41
N ALA A 164 -37.43 55.85 61.41
CA ALA A 164 -36.63 56.93 61.99
C ALA A 164 -36.31 58.03 60.96
N GLY A 165 -36.65 57.82 59.68
CA GLY A 165 -36.42 58.74 58.58
C GLY A 165 -35.06 58.58 57.88
N ASN A 166 -34.29 57.52 58.15
CA ASN A 166 -33.07 57.24 57.41
C ASN A 166 -33.41 56.72 56.01
N ALA A 167 -32.82 57.32 54.97
CA ALA A 167 -33.08 56.95 53.57
C ALA A 167 -32.43 55.61 53.20
N LEU A 168 -33.10 54.84 52.34
CA LEU A 168 -32.62 53.57 51.81
C LEU A 168 -31.23 53.71 51.17
N SER A 169 -30.33 52.80 51.50
CA SER A 169 -29.06 52.66 50.77
C SER A 169 -29.32 52.10 49.38
N SER A 170 -28.88 52.81 48.35
CA SER A 170 -29.18 52.53 46.93
C SER A 170 -28.36 51.39 46.31
N THR A 171 -27.68 50.56 47.11
CA THR A 171 -26.92 49.42 46.62
C THR A 171 -27.78 48.15 46.59
N LEU A 172 -27.81 47.49 45.42
CA LEU A 172 -28.40 46.16 45.30
C LEU A 172 -27.43 45.09 45.84
N PRO A 173 -27.94 44.02 46.47
CA PRO A 173 -27.11 42.92 46.95
C PRO A 173 -26.55 42.09 45.79
N ASP A 174 -25.36 41.54 45.98
CA ASP A 174 -24.77 40.58 45.03
C ASP A 174 -25.72 39.37 44.84
N GLY A 175 -25.96 39.00 43.59
CA GLY A 175 -26.84 37.87 43.25
C GLY A 175 -28.34 38.19 43.22
N ALA A 176 -28.73 39.47 43.30
CA ALA A 176 -30.10 39.90 43.09
C ALA A 176 -30.66 39.38 41.75
N GLN A 177 -31.82 38.71 41.78
CA GLN A 177 -32.48 38.16 40.60
C GLN A 177 -33.46 39.17 39.99
N THR A 178 -32.93 40.29 39.51
CA THR A 178 -33.73 41.41 39.00
C THR A 178 -34.31 41.16 37.61
N ARG A 179 -33.65 40.32 36.80
CA ARG A 179 -34.02 40.11 35.39
C ARG A 179 -34.86 38.86 35.14
N TYR A 180 -35.92 39.02 34.34
CA TYR A 180 -36.55 37.94 33.57
C TYR A 180 -36.26 38.12 32.09
N THR A 181 -36.14 37.01 31.38
CA THR A 181 -36.28 36.91 29.93
C THR A 181 -37.65 36.30 29.65
N VAL A 182 -38.48 37.03 28.93
CA VAL A 182 -39.82 36.62 28.54
C VAL A 182 -39.84 36.27 27.07
N ASP A 183 -40.38 35.10 26.77
CA ASP A 183 -40.63 34.61 25.43
C ASP A 183 -42.01 33.96 25.39
N ASN A 184 -42.90 34.52 24.59
CA ASN A 184 -44.27 34.07 24.36
C ASN A 184 -44.43 33.52 22.92
N THR A 185 -43.34 33.40 22.17
CA THR A 185 -43.36 32.86 20.81
C THR A 185 -43.37 31.35 20.91
N ALA A 186 -44.36 30.70 20.31
CA ALA A 186 -44.38 29.24 20.29
C ALA A 186 -43.40 28.68 19.26
N PRO A 187 -42.73 27.55 19.56
CA PRO A 187 -41.90 26.87 18.58
C PRO A 187 -42.75 26.42 17.38
N THR A 188 -42.16 26.44 16.20
CA THR A 188 -42.75 25.96 14.93
C THR A 188 -41.78 25.01 14.23
N VAL A 189 -42.29 24.11 13.39
CA VAL A 189 -41.45 23.24 12.55
C VAL A 189 -41.01 24.02 11.31
N THR A 190 -39.69 24.13 11.10
CA THR A 190 -39.11 24.88 9.98
C THR A 190 -38.63 23.96 8.86
N ALA A 191 -38.21 22.74 9.19
CA ALA A 191 -37.81 21.72 8.22
C ALA A 191 -37.96 20.31 8.80
N ALA A 192 -38.08 19.31 7.93
CA ALA A 192 -38.00 17.92 8.31
C ALA A 192 -37.35 17.10 7.20
N GLY A 193 -36.43 16.20 7.55
CA GLY A 193 -35.78 15.27 6.62
C GLY A 193 -35.73 13.87 7.20
N VAL A 194 -35.81 12.85 6.35
CA VAL A 194 -35.71 11.43 6.75
C VAL A 194 -34.61 10.72 5.98
N ASP A 195 -33.84 9.89 6.67
CA ASP A 195 -32.82 9.01 6.12
C ASP A 195 -32.94 7.62 6.78
N GLY A 196 -33.45 6.65 6.02
CA GLY A 196 -33.78 5.32 6.50
C GLY A 196 -34.79 5.36 7.64
N VAL A 197 -34.37 4.96 8.85
CA VAL A 197 -35.21 4.95 10.06
C VAL A 197 -35.17 6.27 10.83
N THR A 198 -34.33 7.22 10.46
CA THR A 198 -34.08 8.43 11.24
C THR A 198 -34.77 9.63 10.59
N LEU A 199 -35.71 10.25 11.29
CA LEU A 199 -36.38 11.47 10.85
C LEU A 199 -35.96 12.64 11.74
N THR A 200 -35.28 13.61 11.14
CA THR A 200 -34.81 14.83 11.80
C THR A 200 -35.78 15.97 11.54
N VAL A 201 -36.32 16.56 12.60
CA VAL A 201 -37.22 17.71 12.58
C VAL A 201 -36.48 18.91 13.15
N THR A 202 -36.42 19.99 12.38
CA THR A 202 -35.85 21.27 12.81
C THR A 202 -36.96 22.21 13.25
N LEU A 203 -36.80 22.81 14.41
CA LEU A 203 -37.74 23.74 15.02
C LEU A 203 -37.20 25.18 14.94
N SER A 204 -38.06 26.17 15.14
CA SER A 204 -37.69 27.60 15.07
C SER A 204 -36.78 28.07 16.20
N GLU A 205 -36.66 27.29 17.27
CA GLU A 205 -36.00 27.66 18.51
C GLU A 205 -35.64 26.44 19.36
N ASN A 206 -34.90 26.67 20.46
CA ASN A 206 -34.45 25.60 21.34
C ASN A 206 -35.60 25.03 22.18
N MET A 207 -35.67 23.70 22.21
CA MET A 207 -36.68 22.96 22.97
C MET A 207 -36.30 22.81 24.44
N GLY A 208 -37.31 22.81 25.30
CA GLY A 208 -37.18 22.43 26.70
C GLY A 208 -37.01 20.91 26.87
N SER A 209 -36.93 20.48 28.13
CA SER A 209 -36.72 19.06 28.47
C SER A 209 -38.00 18.21 28.45
N ALA A 210 -39.18 18.84 28.41
CA ALA A 210 -40.47 18.15 28.40
C ALA A 210 -40.68 17.38 27.09
N LYS A 211 -41.12 16.12 27.20
CA LYS A 211 -41.26 15.21 26.05
C LYS A 211 -42.67 14.63 25.98
N ALA A 212 -43.40 14.98 24.94
CA ALA A 212 -44.64 14.29 24.59
C ALA A 212 -44.40 12.80 24.32
N ALA A 213 -45.43 11.97 24.51
CA ALA A 213 -45.36 10.54 24.15
C ALA A 213 -45.05 10.35 22.66
N ASN A 214 -44.36 9.25 22.30
CA ASN A 214 -44.01 8.96 20.90
C ASN A 214 -45.25 8.90 19.98
N SER A 215 -46.40 8.47 20.51
CA SER A 215 -47.68 8.43 19.80
C SER A 215 -48.28 9.80 19.49
N ALA A 216 -47.72 10.89 20.02
CA ALA A 216 -48.11 12.25 19.62
C ALA A 216 -47.62 12.59 18.21
N TRP A 217 -46.56 11.92 17.74
CA TRP A 217 -46.06 12.03 16.37
C TRP A 217 -46.80 11.06 15.46
N ALA A 218 -47.23 11.55 14.30
CA ALA A 218 -47.85 10.77 13.25
C ALA A 218 -47.01 10.91 11.98
N VAL A 219 -46.31 9.85 11.58
CA VAL A 219 -45.55 9.80 10.34
C VAL A 219 -46.31 8.93 9.33
N SER A 220 -46.49 9.42 8.11
CA SER A 220 -47.09 8.66 7.01
C SER A 220 -46.10 8.56 5.87
N VAL A 221 -45.86 7.35 5.39
CA VAL A 221 -44.92 6.99 4.32
C VAL A 221 -45.71 6.31 3.21
N ALA A 222 -45.69 6.89 2.01
CA ALA A 222 -46.50 6.46 0.88
C ALA A 222 -48.00 6.26 1.23
N GLY A 223 -48.53 7.11 2.12
CA GLY A 223 -49.92 7.05 2.60
C GLY A 223 -50.18 6.07 3.75
N SER A 224 -49.20 5.25 4.14
CA SER A 224 -49.32 4.29 5.25
C SER A 224 -48.67 4.83 6.53
N ALA A 225 -49.33 4.67 7.67
CA ALA A 225 -48.79 5.11 8.96
C ALA A 225 -47.53 4.31 9.35
N ARG A 226 -46.49 5.01 9.80
CA ARG A 226 -45.29 4.45 10.43
C ARG A 226 -45.19 4.98 11.85
N SER A 227 -45.07 4.07 12.82
CA SER A 227 -44.94 4.46 14.23
C SER A 227 -43.54 4.99 14.54
N VAL A 228 -43.49 5.95 15.48
CA VAL A 228 -42.25 6.45 16.07
C VAL A 228 -41.91 5.58 17.27
N SER A 229 -40.76 4.92 17.26
CA SER A 229 -40.30 4.04 18.34
C SER A 229 -39.66 4.83 19.49
N SER A 230 -38.97 5.91 19.17
CA SER A 230 -38.36 6.85 20.11
C SER A 230 -38.07 8.19 19.44
N TYR A 231 -37.78 9.21 20.24
CA TYR A 231 -37.12 10.42 19.72
C TYR A 231 -36.25 11.07 20.79
N THR A 232 -35.30 11.89 20.38
CA THR A 232 -34.47 12.74 21.25
C THR A 232 -34.68 14.22 20.89
N LEU A 233 -34.39 15.10 21.84
CA LEU A 233 -34.38 16.55 21.65
C LEU A 233 -32.98 17.06 21.95
N SER A 234 -32.44 17.92 21.08
CA SER A 234 -31.15 18.58 21.27
C SER A 234 -31.19 19.96 20.62
N GLY A 235 -31.16 21.02 21.44
CA GLY A 235 -31.35 22.38 20.95
C GLY A 235 -32.68 22.52 20.22
N SER A 236 -32.65 22.99 18.98
CA SER A 236 -33.82 23.14 18.10
C SER A 236 -34.14 21.91 17.25
N THR A 237 -33.54 20.75 17.53
CA THR A 237 -33.70 19.54 16.71
C THR A 237 -34.39 18.43 17.48
N ALA A 238 -35.41 17.83 16.88
CA ALA A 238 -35.99 16.56 17.31
C ALA A 238 -35.58 15.44 16.34
N THR A 239 -34.94 14.38 16.85
CA THR A 239 -34.54 13.24 16.03
C THR A 239 -35.39 12.04 16.41
N LEU A 240 -36.29 11.64 15.50
CA LEU A 240 -37.22 10.54 15.65
C LEU A 240 -36.64 9.27 15.03
N THR A 241 -36.92 8.12 15.65
CA THR A 241 -36.65 6.80 15.11
C THR A 241 -37.96 6.15 14.70
N LEU A 242 -38.05 5.71 13.45
CA LEU A 242 -39.23 5.06 12.88
C LEU A 242 -39.16 3.54 13.09
N ALA A 243 -40.31 2.88 13.15
CA ALA A 243 -40.39 1.42 13.32
C ALA A 243 -39.86 0.61 12.13
N SER A 244 -39.73 1.23 10.96
CA SER A 244 -39.17 0.64 9.74
C SER A 244 -38.60 1.74 8.86
N ALA A 245 -37.59 1.40 8.06
CA ALA A 245 -36.94 2.36 7.18
C ALA A 245 -37.91 2.91 6.12
N VAL A 246 -37.75 4.19 5.81
CA VAL A 246 -38.23 4.80 4.57
C VAL A 246 -37.28 4.40 3.45
N THR A 247 -37.82 4.09 2.27
CA THR A 247 -37.05 3.78 1.07
C THR A 247 -37.05 4.97 0.12
N THR A 248 -36.07 5.03 -0.79
CA THR A 248 -35.90 6.14 -1.72
C THR A 248 -37.15 6.40 -2.56
N GLY A 249 -37.51 7.67 -2.72
CA GLY A 249 -38.64 8.10 -3.55
C GLY A 249 -40.02 8.00 -2.88
N GLU A 250 -40.14 7.34 -1.72
CA GLU A 250 -41.38 7.36 -0.96
C GLU A 250 -41.70 8.77 -0.45
N SER A 251 -42.96 9.17 -0.58
CA SER A 251 -43.47 10.42 -0.04
C SER A 251 -43.67 10.30 1.47
N VAL A 252 -43.18 11.29 2.24
CA VAL A 252 -43.26 11.27 3.71
C VAL A 252 -43.91 12.55 4.21
N THR A 253 -44.85 12.38 5.14
CA THR A 253 -45.48 13.49 5.85
C THR A 253 -45.39 13.29 7.35
N LEU A 254 -45.28 14.41 8.06
CA LEU A 254 -45.18 14.51 9.51
C LEU A 254 -46.41 15.21 10.08
N GLY A 255 -46.87 14.71 11.21
CA GLY A 255 -47.87 15.33 12.06
C GLY A 255 -47.45 15.27 13.52
N TYR A 256 -47.91 16.25 14.28
CA TYR A 256 -47.81 16.28 15.73
C TYR A 256 -49.21 16.63 16.28
N THR A 257 -49.73 15.78 17.14
CA THR A 257 -50.97 16.03 17.86
C THR A 257 -50.62 16.41 19.29
N LYS A 258 -50.76 17.71 19.60
CA LYS A 258 -50.56 18.24 20.94
C LYS A 258 -51.42 17.47 21.96
N PRO A 259 -50.82 16.79 22.97
CA PRO A 259 -51.58 16.05 23.96
C PRO A 259 -52.49 16.97 24.78
N GLY A 260 -53.72 16.53 25.07
CA GLY A 260 -54.64 17.24 25.97
C GLY A 260 -54.23 17.16 27.45
N SER A 261 -53.43 16.16 27.81
CA SER A 261 -52.89 15.92 29.15
C SER A 261 -51.48 15.31 29.07
N GLY A 262 -50.67 15.51 30.11
CA GLY A 262 -49.28 15.06 30.15
C GLY A 262 -48.29 16.07 29.54
N ASP A 263 -47.04 15.65 29.42
CA ASP A 263 -45.97 16.47 28.86
C ASP A 263 -46.25 16.78 27.38
N LYS A 264 -45.96 18.03 27.00
CA LYS A 264 -46.11 18.54 25.64
C LYS A 264 -44.75 19.02 25.17
N LEU A 265 -44.54 19.01 23.85
CA LEU A 265 -43.37 19.68 23.30
C LEU A 265 -43.52 21.17 23.52
N GLN A 266 -42.51 21.76 24.15
CA GLN A 266 -42.44 23.18 24.45
C GLN A 266 -40.99 23.66 24.39
N ASP A 267 -40.79 24.95 24.17
CA ASP A 267 -39.48 25.59 24.21
C ASP A 267 -38.91 25.68 25.64
N THR A 268 -37.78 26.38 25.80
CA THR A 268 -37.16 26.61 27.12
C THR A 268 -37.93 27.60 28.02
N ALA A 269 -38.82 28.42 27.46
CA ALA A 269 -39.65 29.39 28.15
C ALA A 269 -41.02 28.83 28.58
N GLY A 270 -41.42 27.68 28.01
CA GLY A 270 -42.68 26.99 28.25
C GLY A 270 -43.75 27.18 27.16
N ASN A 271 -43.44 27.79 26.00
CA ASN A 271 -44.44 27.87 24.93
C ASN A 271 -44.58 26.53 24.24
N GLU A 272 -45.83 26.07 24.14
CA GLU A 272 -46.15 24.75 23.64
C GLU A 272 -46.26 24.74 22.11
N LEU A 273 -45.60 23.79 21.45
CA LEU A 273 -45.72 23.54 20.01
C LEU A 273 -47.19 23.27 19.66
N ALA A 274 -47.70 23.98 18.66
CA ALA A 274 -49.05 23.77 18.14
C ALA A 274 -49.16 22.43 17.40
N SER A 275 -50.37 21.84 17.38
CA SER A 275 -50.62 20.66 16.53
C SER A 275 -50.37 20.98 15.07
N LEU A 276 -49.70 20.08 14.35
CA LEU A 276 -49.45 20.18 12.92
C LEU A 276 -49.84 18.88 12.22
N ARG A 277 -50.23 18.98 10.96
CA ARG A 277 -50.65 17.84 10.14
C ARG A 277 -50.15 17.99 8.72
N GLY A 278 -49.64 16.91 8.15
CA GLY A 278 -49.28 16.85 6.74
C GLY A 278 -48.06 17.69 6.37
N GLN A 279 -47.16 17.99 7.32
CA GLN A 279 -45.90 18.65 7.01
C GLN A 279 -45.07 17.75 6.10
N THR A 280 -44.71 18.23 4.91
CA THR A 280 -43.86 17.47 3.98
C THR A 280 -42.48 17.27 4.59
N VAL A 281 -41.95 16.06 4.45
CA VAL A 281 -40.61 15.66 4.88
C VAL A 281 -39.77 15.34 3.66
N THR A 282 -38.55 15.88 3.58
CA THR A 282 -37.60 15.55 2.52
C THR A 282 -37.03 14.14 2.75
N ASN A 283 -37.22 13.24 1.78
CA ASN A 283 -36.65 11.90 1.84
C ASN A 283 -35.23 11.91 1.27
N ASN A 284 -34.24 11.82 2.17
CA ASN A 284 -32.82 11.79 1.85
C ASN A 284 -32.26 10.35 1.76
N THR A 285 -33.11 9.33 1.96
CA THR A 285 -32.66 7.94 1.92
C THR A 285 -32.15 7.59 0.53
N LEU A 286 -30.90 7.11 0.46
CA LEU A 286 -30.28 6.68 -0.79
C LEU A 286 -30.76 5.28 -1.22
N PRO A 287 -30.84 5.01 -2.55
CA PRO A 287 -31.19 3.70 -3.03
C PRO A 287 -30.10 2.69 -2.65
N LEU A 288 -30.51 1.48 -2.29
CA LEU A 288 -29.61 0.37 -2.03
C LEU A 288 -29.31 -0.34 -3.36
N GLY A 289 -28.03 -0.53 -3.67
CA GLY A 289 -27.60 -1.29 -4.83
C GLY A 289 -26.17 -1.80 -4.67
N ASP A 290 -25.65 -2.38 -5.74
CA ASP A 290 -24.35 -3.03 -5.79
C ASP A 290 -23.56 -2.50 -6.98
N ILE A 291 -22.23 -2.47 -6.85
CA ILE A 291 -21.32 -2.26 -7.97
C ILE A 291 -21.22 -3.60 -8.71
N GLN A 292 -21.61 -3.61 -9.98
CA GLN A 292 -21.50 -4.77 -10.85
C GLN A 292 -20.21 -4.66 -11.65
N VAL A 293 -19.43 -5.74 -11.67
CA VAL A 293 -18.09 -5.77 -12.28
C VAL A 293 -17.97 -7.00 -13.17
N THR A 294 -17.54 -6.79 -14.42
CA THR A 294 -17.30 -7.85 -15.41
C THR A 294 -15.94 -7.67 -16.09
N PRO A 295 -15.25 -8.75 -16.50
CA PRO A 295 -15.64 -10.17 -16.37
C PRO A 295 -15.61 -10.67 -14.91
N ALA A 296 -16.16 -11.86 -14.64
CA ALA A 296 -16.03 -12.51 -13.33
C ALA A 296 -14.61 -13.07 -13.12
N GLY A 297 -14.23 -13.38 -11.88
CA GLY A 297 -12.91 -13.94 -11.55
C GLY A 297 -11.79 -12.89 -11.52
N ALA A 298 -10.54 -13.35 -11.58
CA ALA A 298 -9.37 -12.46 -11.70
C ALA A 298 -9.27 -11.87 -13.11
N LEU A 299 -8.68 -10.68 -13.22
CA LEU A 299 -8.19 -10.14 -14.49
C LEU A 299 -6.77 -10.66 -14.70
N THR A 300 -6.45 -11.17 -15.89
CA THR A 300 -5.09 -11.56 -16.26
C THR A 300 -4.58 -10.58 -17.31
N ILE A 301 -3.42 -9.99 -17.07
CA ILE A 301 -2.74 -9.08 -17.99
C ILE A 301 -1.29 -9.51 -18.11
N ASP A 302 -0.75 -9.44 -19.31
CA ASP A 302 0.69 -9.61 -19.51
C ASP A 302 1.39 -8.29 -19.25
N GLU A 303 2.62 -8.34 -18.72
CA GLU A 303 3.48 -7.17 -18.63
C GLU A 303 3.78 -6.57 -20.00
N GLY A 304 4.03 -5.26 -20.02
CA GLY A 304 4.32 -4.51 -21.24
C GLY A 304 3.16 -4.39 -22.25
N ASP A 305 2.05 -5.13 -22.07
CA ASP A 305 0.90 -5.08 -22.98
C ASP A 305 0.16 -3.74 -22.88
N SER A 306 0.46 -2.87 -23.83
CA SER A 306 -0.16 -1.56 -23.98
C SER A 306 -1.67 -1.60 -24.25
N THR A 307 -2.24 -2.74 -24.64
CA THR A 307 -3.68 -2.92 -24.83
C THR A 307 -4.40 -3.30 -23.53
N GLY A 308 -3.73 -4.10 -22.69
CA GLY A 308 -4.17 -4.54 -21.38
C GLY A 308 -5.51 -5.28 -21.39
N ALA A 309 -6.15 -5.34 -20.22
CA ALA A 309 -7.48 -5.94 -20.08
C ALA A 309 -8.53 -4.91 -19.68
N THR A 310 -9.79 -5.22 -19.99
CA THR A 310 -10.92 -4.31 -19.75
C THR A 310 -11.79 -4.79 -18.59
N LEU A 311 -12.14 -3.84 -17.72
CA LEU A 311 -13.09 -3.98 -16.64
C LEU A 311 -14.35 -3.18 -17.00
N SER A 312 -15.50 -3.83 -17.10
CA SER A 312 -16.78 -3.16 -17.29
C SER A 312 -17.54 -3.07 -15.98
N VAL A 313 -17.95 -1.85 -15.62
CA VAL A 313 -18.58 -1.51 -14.34
C VAL A 313 -19.96 -0.90 -14.60
N SER A 314 -20.96 -1.32 -13.83
CA SER A 314 -22.28 -0.68 -13.75
C SER A 314 -22.82 -0.76 -12.32
N LEU A 315 -24.00 -0.20 -12.06
CA LEU A 315 -24.70 -0.31 -10.79
C LEU A 315 -25.92 -1.23 -10.93
N SER A 316 -26.39 -1.84 -9.84
CA SER A 316 -27.61 -2.68 -9.86
C SER A 316 -28.92 -1.93 -9.60
N ALA A 317 -28.84 -0.65 -9.21
CA ALA A 317 -30.00 0.20 -8.96
C ALA A 317 -29.77 1.64 -9.44
N ALA A 318 -30.85 2.28 -9.91
CA ALA A 318 -30.83 3.68 -10.31
C ALA A 318 -30.50 4.59 -9.13
N PRO A 319 -29.45 5.43 -9.21
CA PRO A 319 -29.09 6.32 -8.12
C PRO A 319 -29.99 7.58 -8.06
N SER A 320 -30.10 8.18 -6.89
CA SER A 320 -30.91 9.40 -6.66
C SER A 320 -30.20 10.71 -7.04
N ALA A 321 -28.88 10.64 -7.24
CA ALA A 321 -27.99 11.71 -7.70
C ALA A 321 -26.78 11.06 -8.39
N ASN A 322 -25.86 11.86 -8.95
CA ASN A 322 -24.65 11.30 -9.55
C ASN A 322 -23.86 10.47 -8.52
N VAL A 323 -23.34 9.33 -8.98
CA VAL A 323 -22.48 8.42 -8.23
C VAL A 323 -21.11 8.45 -8.86
N THR A 324 -20.08 8.58 -8.03
CA THR A 324 -18.70 8.39 -8.45
C THR A 324 -18.22 7.05 -7.91
N VAL A 325 -17.79 6.17 -8.83
CA VAL A 325 -17.08 4.93 -8.49
C VAL A 325 -15.58 5.19 -8.66
N SER A 326 -14.88 5.26 -7.54
CA SER A 326 -13.43 5.45 -7.51
C SER A 326 -12.73 4.10 -7.45
N LEU A 327 -11.60 3.99 -8.15
CA LEU A 327 -10.78 2.78 -8.16
C LEU A 327 -9.45 3.05 -7.45
N THR A 328 -9.02 2.08 -6.67
CA THR A 328 -7.74 2.12 -5.96
C THR A 328 -7.01 0.80 -6.16
N LYS A 329 -5.67 0.86 -6.16
CA LYS A 329 -4.76 -0.24 -6.47
C LYS A 329 -3.55 -0.14 -5.53
N THR A 330 -2.77 -1.20 -5.38
CA THR A 330 -1.56 -1.18 -4.52
C THR A 330 -0.27 -1.34 -5.29
N ASN A 331 -0.29 -2.08 -6.39
CA ASN A 331 0.86 -2.24 -7.28
C ASN A 331 1.07 -0.94 -8.10
N SER A 332 2.30 -0.45 -8.17
CA SER A 332 2.66 0.78 -8.89
C SER A 332 2.52 0.66 -10.39
N ASP A 333 2.80 -0.53 -10.92
CA ASP A 333 2.98 -0.82 -12.34
C ASP A 333 1.65 -0.94 -13.07
N ILE A 334 0.57 -1.26 -12.32
CA ILE A 334 -0.78 -1.18 -12.87
C ILE A 334 -1.17 0.27 -13.20
N THR A 335 -1.75 0.52 -14.36
CA THR A 335 -2.39 1.79 -14.72
C THR A 335 -3.88 1.59 -14.97
N LEU A 336 -4.71 2.49 -14.43
CA LEU A 336 -6.18 2.46 -14.58
C LEU A 336 -6.64 3.65 -15.44
N SER A 337 -7.30 3.38 -16.56
CA SER A 337 -7.75 4.42 -17.48
C SER A 337 -9.23 4.21 -17.89
N PRO A 338 -10.17 5.01 -17.38
CA PRO A 338 -10.02 6.05 -16.34
C PRO A 338 -9.90 5.47 -14.92
N ALA A 339 -9.36 6.25 -13.97
CA ALA A 339 -9.24 5.86 -12.56
C ALA A 339 -10.54 6.02 -11.73
N SER A 340 -11.58 6.62 -12.32
CA SER A 340 -12.91 6.75 -11.72
C SER A 340 -13.98 6.83 -12.79
N LEU A 341 -15.18 6.34 -12.48
CA LEU A 341 -16.36 6.40 -13.33
C LEU A 341 -17.44 7.24 -12.67
N THR A 342 -18.26 7.91 -13.48
CA THR A 342 -19.45 8.64 -12.99
C THR A 342 -20.69 8.03 -13.60
N PHE A 343 -21.64 7.67 -12.74
CA PHE A 343 -22.95 7.17 -13.12
C PHE A 343 -24.04 8.17 -12.73
N THR A 344 -25.01 8.35 -13.60
CA THR A 344 -26.19 9.20 -13.44
C THR A 344 -27.43 8.34 -13.25
N SER A 345 -28.56 8.96 -12.91
CA SER A 345 -29.85 8.25 -12.83
C SER A 345 -30.34 7.66 -14.16
N THR A 346 -29.68 7.99 -15.28
CA THR A 346 -30.06 7.55 -16.64
C THR A 346 -29.06 6.60 -17.30
N ASP A 347 -27.85 6.42 -16.75
CA ASP A 347 -26.81 5.57 -17.35
C ASP A 347 -26.21 4.53 -16.39
N TRP A 348 -26.74 4.45 -15.16
CA TRP A 348 -26.23 3.56 -14.10
C TRP A 348 -26.16 2.09 -14.50
N ASP A 349 -27.06 1.64 -15.37
CA ASP A 349 -27.15 0.27 -15.89
C ASP A 349 -26.35 0.04 -17.17
N ASN A 350 -25.84 1.11 -17.80
CA ASN A 350 -24.98 1.02 -18.97
C ASN A 350 -23.54 0.74 -18.52
N PRO A 351 -22.95 -0.42 -18.87
CA PRO A 351 -21.59 -0.73 -18.46
C PRO A 351 -20.60 0.27 -19.04
N GLN A 352 -19.80 0.88 -18.16
CA GLN A 352 -18.70 1.76 -18.51
C GLN A 352 -17.38 1.00 -18.33
N SER A 353 -16.46 1.17 -19.29
CA SER A 353 -15.21 0.40 -19.32
C SER A 353 -14.04 1.17 -18.73
N ILE A 354 -13.14 0.42 -18.11
CA ILE A 354 -11.84 0.84 -17.62
C ILE A 354 -10.82 -0.10 -18.24
N THR A 355 -9.78 0.47 -18.85
CA THR A 355 -8.61 -0.28 -19.27
C THR A 355 -7.63 -0.39 -18.10
N VAL A 356 -7.16 -1.60 -17.85
CA VAL A 356 -6.14 -1.94 -16.86
C VAL A 356 -4.94 -2.46 -17.63
N THR A 357 -3.81 -1.77 -17.51
CA THR A 357 -2.51 -2.19 -18.09
C THR A 357 -1.50 -2.40 -16.98
N ALA A 358 -0.47 -3.21 -17.20
CA ALA A 358 0.71 -3.30 -16.36
C ALA A 358 1.90 -2.71 -17.13
N ALA A 359 2.79 -1.99 -16.43
CA ALA A 359 4.06 -1.58 -17.01
C ALA A 359 5.00 -2.79 -17.04
N GLU A 360 5.89 -2.80 -18.04
CA GLU A 360 7.00 -3.75 -18.10
C GLU A 360 7.99 -3.48 -16.97
N ASP A 361 8.39 -4.52 -16.22
CA ASP A 361 9.54 -4.46 -15.35
C ASP A 361 10.77 -5.24 -15.90
N ALA A 362 11.67 -5.71 -15.04
CA ALA A 362 12.94 -6.32 -15.47
C ALA A 362 13.18 -7.70 -14.87
N ASP A 363 12.31 -8.19 -13.98
CA ASP A 363 12.46 -9.53 -13.45
C ASP A 363 11.71 -10.56 -14.32
N ILE A 364 11.45 -11.76 -13.81
CA ILE A 364 10.79 -12.85 -14.57
C ILE A 364 9.64 -13.47 -13.74
N THR A 365 9.13 -12.70 -12.79
CA THR A 365 8.25 -13.18 -11.73
C THR A 365 6.86 -12.65 -11.94
N ASP A 366 5.89 -13.57 -12.02
CA ASP A 366 4.48 -13.18 -12.01
C ASP A 366 4.13 -12.35 -10.76
N ASP A 367 3.33 -11.33 -11.00
CA ASP A 367 3.01 -10.30 -10.03
C ASP A 367 1.49 -10.22 -9.80
N THR A 368 1.04 -9.55 -8.73
CA THR A 368 -0.40 -9.47 -8.43
C THR A 368 -0.83 -8.15 -7.83
N ASP A 369 -2.11 -7.81 -8.00
CA ASP A 369 -2.74 -6.69 -7.29
C ASP A 369 -4.23 -6.97 -7.01
N THR A 370 -4.83 -6.10 -6.20
CA THR A 370 -6.27 -6.05 -5.97
C THR A 370 -6.79 -4.64 -6.18
N ILE A 371 -7.61 -4.47 -7.24
CA ILE A 371 -8.32 -3.22 -7.49
C ILE A 371 -9.56 -3.16 -6.59
N THR A 372 -9.69 -2.11 -5.79
CA THR A 372 -10.89 -1.86 -4.98
C THR A 372 -11.73 -0.74 -5.58
N LEU A 373 -12.99 -1.04 -5.87
CA LEU A 373 -14.00 -0.13 -6.38
C LEU A 373 -14.91 0.32 -5.23
N SER A 374 -15.07 1.64 -5.06
CA SER A 374 -15.93 2.21 -4.02
C SER A 374 -16.86 3.27 -4.60
N ALA A 375 -18.16 3.12 -4.34
CA ALA A 375 -19.18 4.06 -4.77
C ALA A 375 -19.42 5.15 -3.71
N SER A 376 -19.66 6.37 -4.16
CA SER A 376 -20.05 7.51 -3.32
C SER A 376 -21.07 8.38 -4.04
N GLY A 377 -21.90 9.12 -3.29
CA GLY A 377 -22.93 9.99 -3.86
C GLY A 377 -24.33 9.39 -3.78
N GLY A 378 -25.08 9.42 -4.88
CA GLY A 378 -26.51 9.10 -4.92
C GLY A 378 -26.93 7.63 -4.71
N ILE A 379 -26.10 6.78 -4.10
CA ILE A 379 -26.40 5.36 -3.85
C ILE A 379 -25.70 4.89 -2.57
N THR A 380 -26.29 3.90 -1.89
CA THR A 380 -25.59 3.09 -0.89
C THR A 380 -25.22 1.76 -1.52
N ALA A 381 -23.93 1.50 -1.69
CA ALA A 381 -23.40 0.25 -2.22
C ALA A 381 -22.13 -0.18 -1.47
N SER A 382 -21.93 -1.49 -1.33
CA SER A 382 -20.71 -2.04 -0.74
C SER A 382 -19.55 -1.96 -1.74
N SER A 383 -18.33 -1.75 -1.25
CA SER A 383 -17.13 -1.82 -2.09
C SER A 383 -16.95 -3.23 -2.66
N VAL A 384 -16.43 -3.31 -3.89
CA VAL A 384 -16.14 -4.55 -4.59
C VAL A 384 -14.65 -4.59 -4.92
N THR A 385 -14.06 -5.78 -4.85
CA THR A 385 -12.65 -5.98 -5.22
C THR A 385 -12.53 -6.81 -6.49
N LYS A 386 -11.48 -6.54 -7.27
CA LYS A 386 -11.11 -7.27 -8.48
C LYS A 386 -9.64 -7.65 -8.37
N ALA A 387 -9.37 -8.94 -8.26
CA ALA A 387 -8.01 -9.46 -8.31
C ALA A 387 -7.44 -9.28 -9.71
N VAL A 388 -6.15 -8.93 -9.78
CA VAL A 388 -5.37 -8.83 -11.01
C VAL A 388 -4.16 -9.74 -10.86
N ALA A 389 -3.96 -10.64 -11.82
CA ALA A 389 -2.74 -11.40 -11.99
C ALA A 389 -1.99 -10.78 -13.18
N ILE A 390 -0.72 -10.48 -12.96
CA ILE A 390 0.19 -9.90 -13.92
C ILE A 390 1.16 -11.02 -14.28
N THR A 391 1.18 -11.43 -15.55
CA THR A 391 2.00 -12.54 -16.03
C THR A 391 3.19 -12.03 -16.79
N ASP A 392 4.36 -12.52 -16.40
CA ASP A 392 5.60 -12.30 -17.14
C ASP A 392 5.57 -13.14 -18.43
N ASN A 393 6.00 -12.57 -19.56
CA ASN A 393 5.94 -13.26 -20.85
C ASN A 393 7.25 -13.19 -21.63
N GLU A 394 8.33 -12.79 -20.97
CA GLU A 394 9.66 -12.58 -21.50
C GLU A 394 10.39 -13.92 -21.64
N VAL A 395 10.39 -14.50 -22.84
CA VAL A 395 11.05 -15.80 -23.09
C VAL A 395 11.82 -15.83 -24.40
N LEU A 396 12.98 -16.49 -24.42
CA LEU A 396 13.70 -16.85 -25.65
C LEU A 396 13.20 -18.20 -26.17
N THR A 397 12.71 -18.22 -27.40
CA THR A 397 12.36 -19.48 -28.08
C THR A 397 13.45 -19.88 -29.06
N LEU A 398 14.07 -21.03 -28.83
CA LEU A 398 15.07 -21.63 -29.70
C LEU A 398 14.46 -22.75 -30.55
N SER A 399 14.91 -22.94 -31.80
CA SER A 399 14.42 -24.04 -32.65
C SER A 399 14.91 -25.42 -32.22
N ALA A 400 15.98 -25.48 -31.43
CA ALA A 400 16.59 -26.70 -30.92
C ALA A 400 17.18 -26.44 -29.54
N ALA A 401 17.25 -27.49 -28.71
CA ALA A 401 17.97 -27.48 -27.43
C ALA A 401 19.35 -28.14 -27.52
N ARG A 402 19.60 -28.89 -28.61
CA ARG A 402 20.89 -29.48 -28.95
C ARG A 402 21.16 -29.42 -30.45
N LEU A 403 22.41 -29.36 -30.84
CA LEU A 403 22.88 -29.62 -32.20
C LEU A 403 23.90 -30.76 -32.16
N GLU A 404 23.82 -31.65 -33.15
CA GLU A 404 24.82 -32.68 -33.43
C GLU A 404 25.47 -32.28 -34.76
N ILE A 405 26.80 -32.21 -34.80
CA ILE A 405 27.56 -31.74 -35.97
C ILE A 405 28.76 -32.66 -36.13
N ASP A 406 28.96 -33.28 -37.29
CA ASP A 406 30.22 -33.98 -37.57
C ASP A 406 31.37 -32.97 -37.70
N GLU A 407 32.60 -33.36 -37.35
CA GLU A 407 33.79 -32.54 -37.61
C GLU A 407 33.86 -32.03 -39.06
N GLY A 408 34.34 -30.78 -39.20
CA GLY A 408 34.33 -30.04 -40.48
C GLY A 408 32.93 -29.60 -40.96
N GLY A 409 31.87 -30.00 -40.27
CA GLY A 409 30.47 -29.73 -40.58
C GLY A 409 29.91 -28.42 -40.04
N SER A 410 28.60 -28.22 -40.25
CA SER A 410 27.86 -27.08 -39.69
C SER A 410 26.37 -27.39 -39.54
N ALA A 411 25.75 -26.80 -38.52
CA ALA A 411 24.31 -26.82 -38.30
C ALA A 411 23.77 -25.42 -38.00
N THR A 412 22.45 -25.23 -38.02
CA THR A 412 21.82 -23.95 -37.69
C THR A 412 20.76 -24.12 -36.61
N PHE A 413 20.55 -23.07 -35.84
CA PHE A 413 19.38 -22.93 -34.98
C PHE A 413 18.80 -21.52 -35.13
N THR A 414 17.53 -21.34 -34.78
CA THR A 414 16.89 -20.03 -34.79
C THR A 414 16.50 -19.58 -33.40
N VAL A 415 16.45 -18.25 -33.22
CA VAL A 415 16.06 -17.57 -31.98
C VAL A 415 14.95 -16.57 -32.31
N LYS A 416 13.95 -16.47 -31.44
CA LYS A 416 12.95 -15.38 -31.43
C LYS A 416 12.52 -15.06 -30.00
N LEU A 417 11.87 -13.91 -29.81
CA LEU A 417 11.29 -13.52 -28.52
C LEU A 417 9.84 -14.06 -28.38
N GLY A 418 9.40 -14.25 -27.15
CA GLY A 418 8.05 -14.74 -26.81
C GLY A 418 6.97 -13.66 -26.80
N SER A 419 7.35 -12.44 -26.44
CA SER A 419 6.52 -11.24 -26.35
C SER A 419 7.11 -10.07 -27.16
N GLN A 420 6.29 -9.06 -27.44
CA GLN A 420 6.75 -7.84 -28.10
C GLN A 420 7.51 -6.97 -27.08
N PRO A 421 8.82 -6.69 -27.28
CA PRO A 421 9.59 -5.92 -26.32
C PRO A 421 9.23 -4.43 -26.37
N THR A 422 9.52 -3.70 -25.28
CA THR A 422 9.27 -2.24 -25.18
C THR A 422 10.33 -1.40 -25.89
N ALA A 423 11.51 -1.97 -26.13
CA ALA A 423 12.63 -1.36 -26.84
C ALA A 423 13.40 -2.44 -27.61
N ASN A 424 14.52 -2.09 -28.24
CA ASN A 424 15.36 -3.09 -28.87
C ASN A 424 16.00 -4.01 -27.82
N VAL A 425 15.90 -5.32 -28.06
CA VAL A 425 16.53 -6.37 -27.27
C VAL A 425 17.79 -6.84 -27.98
N LYS A 426 18.92 -6.86 -27.28
CA LYS A 426 20.15 -7.48 -27.75
C LYS A 426 20.34 -8.82 -27.06
N VAL A 427 20.33 -9.90 -27.83
CA VAL A 427 20.68 -11.24 -27.36
C VAL A 427 22.14 -11.49 -27.67
N THR A 428 23.00 -11.61 -26.65
CA THR A 428 24.41 -11.91 -26.80
C THR A 428 24.63 -13.42 -26.73
N LEU A 429 25.36 -13.95 -27.69
CA LEU A 429 25.71 -15.37 -27.79
C LEU A 429 27.17 -15.54 -27.39
N ALA A 430 27.41 -16.46 -26.47
CA ALA A 430 28.76 -16.81 -26.04
C ALA A 430 28.91 -18.33 -25.98
N ARG A 431 29.99 -18.85 -26.54
CA ARG A 431 30.43 -20.21 -26.26
C ARG A 431 30.97 -20.27 -24.84
N THR A 432 30.44 -21.18 -24.05
CA THR A 432 30.83 -21.46 -22.66
C THR A 432 31.13 -22.96 -22.50
N GLY A 433 32.02 -23.29 -21.57
CA GLY A 433 32.64 -24.62 -21.47
C GLY A 433 34.03 -24.62 -22.12
N ALA A 434 35.00 -25.26 -21.45
CA ALA A 434 36.42 -25.18 -21.78
C ALA A 434 36.92 -26.29 -22.71
N SER A 435 36.05 -27.21 -23.13
CA SER A 435 36.41 -28.41 -23.92
C SER A 435 36.62 -28.11 -25.40
N SER A 436 35.63 -27.64 -26.16
CA SER A 436 35.85 -27.46 -27.60
C SER A 436 36.29 -26.05 -27.98
N THR A 437 37.51 -25.92 -28.48
CA THR A 437 37.91 -24.74 -29.25
C THR A 437 37.27 -24.70 -30.63
N ASP A 438 36.56 -25.77 -30.97
CA ASP A 438 36.26 -26.19 -32.33
C ASP A 438 34.87 -25.77 -32.77
N VAL A 439 33.99 -25.46 -31.80
CA VAL A 439 32.69 -24.85 -32.10
C VAL A 439 32.83 -23.35 -32.37
N MET A 440 32.43 -22.92 -33.57
CA MET A 440 32.45 -21.54 -34.04
C MET A 440 31.06 -21.01 -34.36
N LEU A 441 30.78 -19.77 -33.96
CA LEU A 441 29.54 -19.05 -34.27
C LEU A 441 29.79 -18.05 -35.39
N ASP A 442 28.85 -17.93 -36.34
CA ASP A 442 28.85 -16.86 -37.34
C ASP A 442 28.44 -15.50 -36.74
N GLU A 443 27.55 -15.52 -35.75
CA GLU A 443 27.05 -14.34 -35.04
C GLU A 443 27.32 -14.46 -33.53
N THR A 444 27.72 -13.34 -32.91
CA THR A 444 27.91 -13.24 -31.44
C THR A 444 26.82 -12.41 -30.77
N SER A 445 25.93 -11.80 -31.54
CA SER A 445 24.74 -11.15 -31.00
C SER A 445 23.63 -11.03 -32.04
N LEU A 446 22.38 -11.15 -31.59
CA LEU A 446 21.18 -10.89 -32.37
C LEU A 446 20.50 -9.62 -31.82
N THR A 447 19.84 -8.86 -32.69
CA THR A 447 19.07 -7.67 -32.29
C THR A 447 17.62 -7.82 -32.71
N PHE A 448 16.73 -7.81 -31.72
CA PHE A 448 15.29 -7.79 -31.91
C PHE A 448 14.77 -6.38 -31.62
N THR A 449 13.77 -5.95 -32.36
CA THR A 449 13.09 -4.67 -32.27
C THR A 449 11.61 -4.92 -32.01
N THR A 450 10.88 -3.86 -31.67
CA THR A 450 9.43 -3.94 -31.47
C THR A 450 8.66 -4.41 -32.70
N THR A 451 9.28 -4.46 -33.90
CA THR A 451 8.62 -4.89 -35.14
C THR A 451 9.05 -6.25 -35.66
N ASN A 452 10.23 -6.75 -35.27
CA ASN A 452 10.77 -8.03 -35.76
C ASN A 452 11.00 -9.06 -34.64
N TRP A 453 10.53 -8.79 -33.41
CA TRP A 453 10.75 -9.64 -32.24
C TRP A 453 10.33 -11.11 -32.43
N ASN A 454 9.27 -11.35 -33.20
CA ASN A 454 8.77 -12.70 -33.48
C ASN A 454 9.37 -13.33 -34.75
N ASP A 455 10.06 -12.54 -35.57
CA ASP A 455 10.76 -13.05 -36.73
C ASP A 455 11.94 -13.91 -36.27
N THR A 456 12.03 -15.14 -36.77
CA THR A 456 13.14 -16.04 -36.43
C THR A 456 14.44 -15.52 -37.02
N GLN A 457 15.45 -15.30 -36.17
CA GLN A 457 16.82 -15.00 -36.59
C GLN A 457 17.66 -16.28 -36.52
N THR A 458 18.41 -16.57 -37.58
CA THR A 458 19.19 -17.81 -37.72
C THR A 458 20.65 -17.58 -37.31
N VAL A 459 21.21 -18.54 -36.56
CA VAL A 459 22.62 -18.61 -36.21
C VAL A 459 23.20 -19.91 -36.78
N THR A 460 24.37 -19.81 -37.42
CA THR A 460 25.10 -20.96 -37.94
C THR A 460 26.24 -21.33 -36.99
N VAL A 461 26.24 -22.58 -36.58
CA VAL A 461 27.29 -23.20 -35.76
C VAL A 461 28.14 -24.09 -36.64
N ARG A 462 29.46 -23.96 -36.57
CA ARG A 462 30.42 -24.79 -37.31
C ARG A 462 31.31 -25.55 -36.35
N ALA A 463 31.62 -26.80 -36.68
CA ALA A 463 32.69 -27.55 -36.05
C ALA A 463 33.97 -27.35 -36.86
N ARG A 464 35.11 -27.14 -36.20
CA ARG A 464 36.41 -27.24 -36.85
C ARG A 464 36.71 -28.72 -37.07
N GLU A 465 37.36 -29.00 -38.18
CA GLU A 465 38.05 -30.28 -38.35
C GLU A 465 39.34 -30.20 -37.56
N ASP A 466 39.63 -31.20 -36.75
CA ASP A 466 40.99 -31.44 -36.29
C ASP A 466 41.58 -32.75 -36.77
N GLY A 467 42.11 -33.58 -35.89
CA GLY A 467 42.81 -34.77 -36.26
C GLY A 467 42.88 -35.77 -35.13
N ASP A 468 42.31 -35.49 -33.94
CA ASP A 468 42.36 -36.45 -32.83
C ASP A 468 41.25 -37.50 -32.93
N ILE A 469 40.67 -37.96 -31.84
CA ILE A 469 39.63 -39.01 -31.87
C ILE A 469 38.54 -38.74 -30.82
N ASP A 470 38.60 -37.56 -30.21
CA ASP A 470 37.81 -37.25 -29.03
C ASP A 470 36.54 -36.50 -29.49
N ASP A 471 35.37 -37.07 -29.22
CA ASP A 471 34.11 -36.31 -29.38
C ASP A 471 34.13 -35.05 -28.52
N ASP A 472 33.63 -33.96 -29.10
CA ASP A 472 33.75 -32.64 -28.52
C ASP A 472 32.40 -32.08 -28.09
N THR A 473 32.38 -31.26 -27.04
CA THR A 473 31.13 -30.62 -26.57
C THR A 473 31.32 -29.17 -26.18
N ALA A 474 30.34 -28.34 -26.58
CA ALA A 474 30.23 -26.93 -26.17
C ALA A 474 28.81 -26.58 -25.72
N THR A 475 28.70 -25.53 -24.90
CA THR A 475 27.43 -24.87 -24.62
C THR A 475 27.43 -23.48 -25.24
N ILE A 476 26.38 -23.12 -25.96
CA ILE A 476 26.13 -21.75 -26.39
C ILE A 476 25.14 -21.13 -25.40
N SER A 477 25.61 -20.19 -24.60
CA SER A 477 24.78 -19.38 -23.70
C SER A 477 24.27 -18.14 -24.42
N LEU A 478 22.99 -17.84 -24.26
CA LEU A 478 22.30 -16.68 -24.78
C LEU A 478 21.85 -15.82 -23.60
N THR A 479 22.20 -14.55 -23.63
CA THR A 479 21.81 -13.56 -22.61
C THR A 479 21.13 -12.39 -23.29
N ALA A 480 19.87 -12.15 -22.98
CA ALA A 480 19.12 -11.02 -23.52
C ALA A 480 19.33 -9.77 -22.67
N SER A 481 19.16 -8.60 -23.28
CA SER A 481 19.32 -7.30 -22.61
C SER A 481 18.54 -6.22 -23.34
N GLY A 482 17.93 -5.31 -22.58
CA GLY A 482 17.04 -4.26 -23.04
C GLY A 482 15.62 -4.73 -23.33
N GLY A 483 14.70 -3.77 -23.38
CA GLY A 483 13.34 -3.98 -23.88
C GLY A 483 12.45 -4.91 -23.06
N GLY A 484 12.75 -5.13 -21.78
CA GLY A 484 12.05 -6.08 -20.89
C GLY A 484 12.84 -7.37 -20.63
N TYR A 485 13.78 -7.71 -21.52
CA TYR A 485 14.43 -9.02 -21.53
C TYR A 485 15.73 -9.11 -20.72
N ASP A 486 15.99 -8.18 -19.80
CA ASP A 486 17.29 -8.05 -19.11
C ASP A 486 17.65 -9.24 -18.21
N SER A 487 16.64 -10.02 -17.78
CA SER A 487 16.82 -11.23 -16.94
C SER A 487 16.62 -12.54 -17.72
N VAL A 488 16.42 -12.48 -19.03
CA VAL A 488 16.13 -13.68 -19.85
C VAL A 488 17.41 -14.31 -20.36
N GLU A 489 17.58 -15.59 -20.04
CA GLU A 489 18.69 -16.42 -20.50
C GLU A 489 18.20 -17.64 -21.28
N GLY A 490 19.08 -18.18 -22.13
CA GLY A 490 18.86 -19.42 -22.85
C GLY A 490 20.17 -20.17 -23.04
N SER A 491 20.10 -21.47 -23.29
CA SER A 491 21.28 -22.27 -23.59
C SER A 491 20.99 -23.38 -24.59
N LEU A 492 21.97 -23.69 -25.42
CA LEU A 492 21.95 -24.78 -26.39
C LEU A 492 23.23 -25.60 -26.24
N THR A 493 23.13 -26.92 -26.23
CA THR A 493 24.30 -27.81 -26.28
C THR A 493 24.68 -28.11 -27.73
N VAL A 494 25.97 -28.13 -28.04
CA VAL A 494 26.51 -28.55 -29.33
C VAL A 494 27.45 -29.72 -29.07
N ASN A 495 27.13 -30.86 -29.66
CA ASN A 495 28.03 -32.00 -29.72
C ASN A 495 28.69 -32.02 -31.09
N VAL A 496 29.98 -32.31 -31.10
CA VAL A 496 30.79 -32.50 -32.29
C VAL A 496 31.21 -33.96 -32.31
N ASP A 497 30.68 -34.70 -33.28
CA ASP A 497 30.99 -36.12 -33.45
C ASP A 497 32.29 -36.22 -34.26
N ASP A 498 33.28 -36.93 -33.70
CA ASP A 498 34.58 -37.16 -34.34
C ASP A 498 34.43 -38.01 -35.62
N ASN A 499 35.28 -37.73 -36.62
CA ASN A 499 35.29 -38.43 -37.90
C ASN A 499 36.64 -39.08 -38.23
N ASP A 500 37.62 -39.02 -37.33
CA ASP A 500 38.95 -39.58 -37.52
C ASP A 500 39.04 -41.07 -37.09
N GLU A 501 39.83 -41.86 -37.82
CA GLU A 501 39.98 -43.30 -37.56
C GLU A 501 41.41 -43.68 -37.17
N VAL A 502 41.56 -44.51 -36.14
CA VAL A 502 42.85 -45.04 -35.71
C VAL A 502 43.32 -46.15 -36.66
N GLU A 503 44.04 -45.78 -37.74
CA GLU A 503 44.56 -46.74 -38.73
C GLU A 503 46.04 -46.47 -39.13
N LEU A 504 46.75 -47.49 -39.61
CA LEU A 504 47.97 -47.32 -40.40
C LEU A 504 47.61 -47.17 -41.88
N VAL A 505 47.81 -45.97 -42.44
CA VAL A 505 47.50 -45.70 -43.84
C VAL A 505 48.72 -45.99 -44.71
N LEU A 506 48.62 -47.01 -45.55
CA LEU A 506 49.66 -47.43 -46.49
C LEU A 506 49.43 -46.85 -47.89
N SER A 507 50.50 -46.62 -48.68
CA SER A 507 50.36 -46.21 -50.09
C SER A 507 50.03 -47.36 -51.06
N LEU A 508 50.00 -48.61 -50.57
CA LEU A 508 49.73 -49.80 -51.37
C LEU A 508 48.31 -50.30 -51.13
N THR A 509 47.71 -50.90 -52.15
CA THR A 509 46.38 -51.55 -52.08
C THR A 509 46.45 -53.05 -52.45
N GLY A 510 47.66 -53.62 -52.50
CA GLY A 510 47.96 -54.98 -52.92
C GLY A 510 49.39 -55.39 -52.55
N SER A 511 49.99 -56.29 -53.33
CA SER A 511 51.40 -56.68 -53.19
C SER A 511 52.35 -55.55 -53.59
N LEU A 512 53.56 -55.61 -53.05
CA LEU A 512 54.72 -54.89 -53.54
C LEU A 512 55.54 -55.84 -54.40
N ASP A 513 55.49 -55.64 -55.71
CA ASP A 513 56.24 -56.46 -56.67
C ASP A 513 57.67 -55.92 -56.78
N ILE A 514 58.67 -56.79 -56.62
CA ILE A 514 60.09 -56.45 -56.69
C ILE A 514 60.82 -57.52 -57.49
N ASP A 515 61.61 -57.12 -58.49
CA ASP A 515 62.52 -58.03 -59.17
C ASP A 515 63.74 -58.30 -58.25
N GLU A 516 64.41 -59.44 -58.40
CA GLU A 516 65.66 -59.69 -57.69
C GLU A 516 66.73 -58.62 -57.98
N ASP A 517 67.59 -58.31 -57.00
CA ASP A 517 68.58 -57.23 -57.03
C ASP A 517 68.00 -55.80 -57.13
N ASP A 518 66.68 -55.63 -57.09
CA ASP A 518 66.01 -54.32 -57.12
C ASP A 518 65.48 -53.85 -55.74
N GLU A 519 65.14 -52.56 -55.68
CA GLU A 519 64.52 -51.92 -54.51
C GLU A 519 63.16 -51.31 -54.90
N ALA A 520 62.15 -51.61 -54.11
CA ALA A 520 60.85 -50.93 -54.16
C ALA A 520 60.55 -50.27 -52.82
N SER A 521 59.49 -49.44 -52.77
CA SER A 521 59.13 -48.77 -51.53
C SER A 521 57.64 -48.56 -51.39
N PHE A 522 57.20 -48.47 -50.14
CA PHE A 522 55.86 -48.01 -49.78
C PHE A 522 55.94 -46.96 -48.69
N THR A 523 54.88 -46.19 -48.50
CA THR A 523 54.81 -45.17 -47.45
C THR A 523 53.75 -45.53 -46.42
N VAL A 524 54.00 -45.09 -45.19
CA VAL A 524 53.14 -45.27 -44.01
C VAL A 524 52.88 -43.91 -43.40
N LYS A 525 51.63 -43.63 -43.01
CA LYS A 525 51.28 -42.54 -42.09
C LYS A 525 50.24 -43.04 -41.09
N LEU A 526 49.96 -42.25 -40.05
CA LEU A 526 48.85 -42.53 -39.14
C LEU A 526 47.54 -41.91 -39.66
N GLY A 527 46.42 -42.58 -39.39
CA GLY A 527 45.07 -42.17 -39.74
C GLY A 527 44.52 -41.02 -38.88
N SER A 528 44.93 -40.96 -37.61
CA SER A 528 44.57 -39.93 -36.63
C SER A 528 45.80 -39.53 -35.78
N LYS A 529 45.66 -38.42 -35.05
CA LYS A 529 46.71 -37.81 -34.24
C LYS A 529 46.91 -38.63 -32.97
N PRO A 530 48.13 -39.13 -32.73
CA PRO A 530 48.34 -40.00 -31.60
C PRO A 530 48.46 -39.21 -30.28
N THR A 531 47.98 -39.81 -29.19
CA THR A 531 48.03 -39.24 -27.84
C THR A 531 49.45 -39.24 -27.23
N ALA A 532 50.37 -40.01 -27.81
CA ALA A 532 51.78 -40.07 -27.49
C ALA A 532 52.59 -40.50 -28.73
N SER A 533 53.92 -40.58 -28.66
CA SER A 533 54.70 -41.11 -29.77
C SER A 533 54.36 -42.59 -30.03
N VAL A 534 53.99 -42.91 -31.27
CA VAL A 534 53.70 -44.25 -31.76
C VAL A 534 54.95 -44.85 -32.36
N THR A 535 55.28 -46.08 -31.99
CA THR A 535 56.35 -46.84 -32.63
C THR A 535 55.70 -47.89 -33.53
N VAL A 536 56.04 -47.88 -34.82
CA VAL A 536 55.61 -48.92 -35.76
C VAL A 536 56.80 -49.82 -36.03
N THR A 537 56.69 -51.09 -35.62
CA THR A 537 57.73 -52.11 -35.81
C THR A 537 57.38 -52.99 -37.00
N LEU A 538 58.36 -53.23 -37.87
CA LEU A 538 58.25 -54.06 -39.05
C LEU A 538 58.84 -55.44 -38.73
N THR A 539 58.10 -56.49 -39.00
CA THR A 539 58.55 -57.87 -38.82
C THR A 539 58.10 -58.71 -40.00
N GLN A 540 58.94 -59.64 -40.46
CA GLN A 540 58.45 -60.68 -41.35
C GLN A 540 57.63 -61.70 -40.57
N THR A 541 56.49 -62.11 -41.14
CA THR A 541 55.62 -63.13 -40.55
C THR A 541 55.42 -64.29 -41.51
N GLY A 542 55.14 -65.49 -40.96
CA GLY A 542 55.12 -66.73 -41.73
C GLY A 542 56.50 -67.37 -41.83
N THR A 543 56.84 -67.91 -43.00
CA THR A 543 58.20 -68.38 -43.29
C THR A 543 59.01 -67.15 -43.70
N ALA A 544 59.98 -66.74 -42.87
CA ALA A 544 60.83 -65.61 -43.19
C ALA A 544 61.60 -65.89 -44.49
N ASN A 545 61.49 -64.98 -45.46
CA ASN A 545 62.33 -65.01 -46.66
C ASN A 545 63.58 -64.20 -46.36
N ALA A 546 64.72 -64.88 -46.28
CA ALA A 546 66.01 -64.26 -45.96
C ALA A 546 66.50 -63.31 -47.06
N ALA A 547 65.99 -63.45 -48.29
CA ALA A 547 66.28 -62.58 -49.41
C ALA A 547 65.60 -61.22 -49.27
N VAL A 548 64.41 -61.15 -48.67
CA VAL A 548 63.68 -59.89 -48.49
C VAL A 548 64.21 -59.12 -47.28
N LYS A 549 64.74 -57.91 -47.52
CA LYS A 549 65.14 -56.96 -46.47
C LYS A 549 64.30 -55.71 -46.55
N PHE A 550 64.09 -55.06 -45.41
CA PHE A 550 63.36 -53.81 -45.33
C PHE A 550 64.08 -52.80 -44.45
N ASP A 551 63.94 -51.54 -44.81
CA ASP A 551 64.47 -50.39 -44.10
C ASP A 551 63.31 -49.42 -43.84
N ALA A 552 62.89 -49.35 -42.58
CA ALA A 552 61.78 -48.54 -42.11
C ALA A 552 62.02 -47.02 -42.18
N ASN A 553 63.24 -46.57 -42.51
CA ASN A 553 63.55 -45.15 -42.63
C ASN A 553 64.53 -44.92 -43.80
N ALA A 554 63.98 -44.93 -45.01
CA ALA A 554 64.73 -44.74 -46.25
C ALA A 554 65.54 -43.43 -46.23
N GLY A 555 66.84 -43.54 -45.92
CA GLY A 555 67.74 -42.40 -45.73
C GLY A 555 68.71 -42.51 -44.55
N THR A 556 68.50 -43.46 -43.63
CA THR A 556 69.46 -43.78 -42.57
C THR A 556 70.19 -45.09 -42.85
N VAL A 557 71.52 -45.10 -42.75
CA VAL A 557 72.33 -46.31 -43.03
C VAL A 557 72.01 -47.42 -42.01
N GLY A 558 71.48 -48.55 -42.50
CA GLY A 558 71.19 -49.79 -41.76
C GLY A 558 69.79 -50.30 -42.07
N ASP A 559 69.54 -51.61 -41.99
CA ASP A 559 68.19 -52.18 -42.18
C ASP A 559 67.38 -51.98 -40.89
N GLN A 560 66.72 -50.83 -40.74
CA GLN A 560 65.94 -50.55 -39.54
C GLN A 560 64.58 -51.25 -39.58
N ASP A 561 64.19 -51.84 -38.46
CA ASP A 561 62.95 -52.59 -38.27
C ASP A 561 61.86 -51.77 -37.56
N PHE A 562 62.03 -50.46 -37.38
CA PHE A 562 61.00 -49.62 -36.78
C PHE A 562 61.06 -48.17 -37.27
N MET A 563 59.90 -47.49 -37.19
CA MET A 563 59.74 -46.05 -37.38
C MET A 563 58.93 -45.44 -36.22
N THR A 564 59.00 -44.11 -36.06
CA THR A 564 58.27 -43.41 -34.99
C THR A 564 57.44 -42.25 -35.54
N PHE A 565 56.19 -42.20 -35.13
CA PHE A 565 55.30 -41.06 -35.34
C PHE A 565 55.06 -40.33 -34.02
N THR A 566 54.90 -39.02 -34.10
CA THR A 566 54.66 -38.10 -33.00
C THR A 566 53.46 -37.23 -33.35
N ALA A 567 52.89 -36.53 -32.37
CA ALA A 567 51.80 -35.58 -32.61
C ALA A 567 52.13 -34.46 -33.62
N VAL A 568 53.40 -34.26 -34.01
CA VAL A 568 53.82 -33.26 -35.01
C VAL A 568 53.95 -33.84 -36.41
N ASN A 569 54.35 -35.10 -36.56
CA ASN A 569 54.68 -35.71 -37.86
C ASN A 569 53.79 -36.91 -38.22
N TRP A 570 52.72 -37.18 -37.48
CA TRP A 570 51.85 -38.33 -37.69
C TRP A 570 51.20 -38.38 -39.09
N GLN A 571 50.83 -37.21 -39.65
CA GLN A 571 50.33 -37.11 -41.03
C GLN A 571 51.43 -37.10 -42.09
N THR A 572 52.70 -36.96 -41.69
CA THR A 572 53.81 -36.97 -42.65
C THR A 572 54.11 -38.41 -43.04
N THR A 573 53.93 -38.74 -44.31
CA THR A 573 54.27 -40.06 -44.86
C THR A 573 55.75 -40.37 -44.66
N GLN A 574 56.03 -41.53 -44.06
CA GLN A 574 57.38 -42.09 -43.91
C GLN A 574 57.57 -43.24 -44.89
N THR A 575 58.74 -43.34 -45.51
CA THR A 575 59.04 -44.31 -46.57
C THR A 575 59.74 -45.54 -46.00
N VAL A 576 59.19 -46.72 -46.31
CA VAL A 576 59.84 -48.02 -46.13
C VAL A 576 60.43 -48.47 -47.45
N ALA A 577 61.74 -48.68 -47.49
CA ALA A 577 62.41 -49.31 -48.62
C ALA A 577 62.44 -50.83 -48.42
N VAL A 578 62.19 -51.59 -49.47
CA VAL A 578 62.20 -53.06 -49.47
C VAL A 578 63.11 -53.51 -50.61
N ARG A 579 64.02 -54.42 -50.31
CA ARG A 579 65.02 -54.97 -51.25
C ARG A 579 64.90 -56.49 -51.28
N ALA A 580 65.08 -57.08 -52.46
CA ALA A 580 65.21 -58.51 -52.63
C ALA A 580 66.67 -58.84 -52.99
N ASP A 581 67.38 -59.57 -52.12
CA ASP A 581 68.67 -60.16 -52.49
C ASP A 581 68.43 -61.25 -53.54
N HIS A 582 69.30 -61.36 -54.53
CA HIS A 582 69.29 -62.46 -55.50
C HIS A 582 69.47 -63.84 -54.82
N ASP A 583 68.65 -64.82 -55.23
CA ASP A 583 68.91 -66.23 -54.99
C ASP A 583 68.94 -67.06 -56.30
N ASP A 584 69.18 -68.38 -56.21
CA ASP A 584 69.37 -69.26 -57.38
C ASP A 584 68.11 -70.13 -57.66
N ASP A 585 66.97 -69.83 -57.02
CA ASP A 585 65.70 -70.60 -57.13
C ASP A 585 64.79 -70.00 -58.23
N PRO A 586 64.45 -70.75 -59.30
CA PRO A 586 63.66 -70.23 -60.42
C PRO A 586 62.15 -70.06 -60.14
N ASP A 587 61.74 -70.12 -58.88
CA ASP A 587 60.35 -70.01 -58.45
C ASP A 587 60.12 -68.62 -57.83
N ASP A 588 59.06 -67.92 -58.26
CA ASP A 588 58.67 -66.64 -57.64
C ASP A 588 58.46 -66.84 -56.12
N ASP A 589 59.00 -65.89 -55.36
CA ASP A 589 59.05 -65.93 -53.92
C ASP A 589 58.07 -64.94 -53.30
N SER A 590 57.73 -65.13 -52.03
CA SER A 590 56.89 -64.15 -51.32
C SER A 590 57.29 -63.97 -49.86
N ALA A 591 57.11 -62.76 -49.36
CA ALA A 591 57.26 -62.42 -47.96
C ALA A 591 56.08 -61.56 -47.48
N THR A 592 55.74 -61.66 -46.20
CA THR A 592 54.77 -60.75 -45.58
C THR A 592 55.45 -59.91 -44.51
N ILE A 593 55.55 -58.60 -44.76
CA ILE A 593 56.01 -57.62 -43.78
C ILE A 593 54.78 -57.16 -42.98
N ARG A 594 54.73 -57.54 -41.71
CA ARG A 594 53.74 -57.03 -40.75
C ARG A 594 54.26 -55.78 -40.06
N LEU A 595 53.50 -54.71 -40.17
CA LEU A 595 53.64 -53.49 -39.39
C LEU A 595 52.79 -53.63 -38.13
N THR A 596 53.40 -53.47 -36.97
CA THR A 596 52.71 -53.46 -35.67
C THR A 596 52.95 -52.12 -35.00
N ALA A 597 51.89 -51.34 -34.81
CA ALA A 597 51.95 -50.10 -34.07
C ALA A 597 51.78 -50.35 -32.57
N ALA A 598 52.37 -49.48 -31.76
CA ALA A 598 52.27 -49.52 -30.32
C ALA A 598 52.34 -48.11 -29.72
N LYS A 599 51.65 -47.95 -28.58
CA LYS A 599 51.48 -46.70 -27.81
C LYS A 599 50.66 -45.65 -28.54
N GLY A 600 50.42 -44.53 -27.86
CA GLY A 600 49.82 -43.34 -28.46
C GLY A 600 48.41 -43.53 -29.03
N GLY A 601 47.67 -44.54 -28.55
CA GLY A 601 46.34 -44.89 -29.06
C GLY A 601 46.33 -45.96 -30.16
N TYR A 602 47.50 -46.38 -30.64
CA TYR A 602 47.68 -47.32 -31.75
C TYR A 602 48.04 -48.74 -31.29
N ASP A 603 47.81 -49.07 -30.02
CA ASP A 603 48.10 -50.41 -29.50
C ASP A 603 47.32 -51.48 -30.28
N ASP A 604 48.01 -52.55 -30.67
CA ASP A 604 47.48 -53.69 -31.43
C ASP A 604 46.97 -53.37 -32.86
N ILE A 605 47.19 -52.15 -33.38
CA ILE A 605 46.95 -51.83 -34.79
C ILE A 605 48.04 -52.48 -35.64
N THR A 606 47.63 -53.31 -36.59
CA THR A 606 48.53 -53.99 -37.52
C THR A 606 48.11 -53.79 -38.96
N ALA A 607 49.09 -53.71 -39.85
CA ALA A 607 48.88 -53.77 -41.29
C ALA A 607 49.89 -54.73 -41.92
N ASP A 608 49.48 -55.49 -42.92
CA ASP A 608 50.34 -56.45 -43.62
C ASP A 608 50.62 -55.95 -45.04
N VAL A 609 51.89 -56.01 -45.44
CA VAL A 609 52.34 -55.79 -46.82
C VAL A 609 52.88 -57.11 -47.33
N THR A 610 52.25 -57.66 -48.36
CA THR A 610 52.81 -58.79 -49.12
C THR A 610 53.84 -58.24 -50.10
N VAL A 611 55.00 -58.88 -50.15
CA VAL A 611 56.07 -58.61 -51.10
C VAL A 611 56.16 -59.84 -52.00
N ASP A 612 55.94 -59.63 -53.29
CA ASP A 612 56.10 -60.68 -54.30
C ASP A 612 57.45 -60.45 -54.98
N VAL A 613 58.37 -61.41 -54.81
CA VAL A 613 59.71 -61.38 -55.39
C VAL A 613 59.65 -62.12 -56.71
N ILE A 614 59.85 -61.41 -57.80
CA ILE A 614 59.76 -61.94 -59.15
C ILE A 614 61.13 -62.46 -59.56
N ASP A 615 61.19 -63.76 -59.89
CA ASP A 615 62.41 -64.40 -60.37
C ASP A 615 62.86 -63.80 -61.72
N ASP A 616 64.14 -63.49 -61.84
CA ASP A 616 64.75 -63.02 -63.08
C ASP A 616 65.71 -64.05 -63.73
N ASP A 617 65.89 -65.22 -63.11
CA ASP A 617 66.75 -66.28 -63.61
C ASP A 617 66.21 -66.97 -64.88
N GLY A 618 67.12 -67.31 -65.79
CA GLY A 618 66.80 -68.16 -66.94
C GLY A 618 66.35 -67.48 -68.25
N ARG A 619 66.37 -66.14 -68.36
CA ARG A 619 66.14 -65.47 -69.67
C ARG A 619 67.32 -65.65 -70.65
N PHE A 620 67.07 -66.21 -71.83
CA PHE A 620 68.05 -66.26 -72.93
C PHE A 620 67.98 -65.00 -73.81
N VAL A 621 69.14 -64.41 -74.11
CA VAL A 621 69.25 -63.35 -75.12
C VAL A 621 69.66 -63.99 -76.45
N MET A 622 68.71 -64.09 -77.38
CA MET A 622 68.96 -64.50 -78.77
C MET A 622 68.13 -63.66 -79.75
N PRO A 623 68.61 -63.41 -80.99
CA PRO A 623 67.81 -62.71 -81.99
C PRO A 623 66.56 -63.53 -82.36
N ALA A 624 65.39 -62.90 -82.32
CA ALA A 624 64.09 -63.55 -82.56
C ALA A 624 63.95 -64.15 -83.96
N GLU A 625 64.64 -63.58 -84.96
CA GLU A 625 64.70 -64.10 -86.32
C GLU A 625 66.11 -63.92 -86.92
N LEU A 626 66.56 -64.91 -87.68
CA LEU A 626 67.81 -64.85 -88.44
C LEU A 626 67.54 -65.22 -89.91
N THR A 627 67.49 -64.22 -90.80
CA THR A 627 67.36 -64.46 -92.24
C THR A 627 68.71 -64.78 -92.87
N VAL A 628 68.81 -65.96 -93.50
CA VAL A 628 69.99 -66.43 -94.25
C VAL A 628 69.58 -66.75 -95.68
N ALA A 629 70.32 -66.24 -96.67
CA ALA A 629 70.08 -66.54 -98.08
C ALA A 629 70.45 -67.99 -98.41
N GLU A 630 69.77 -68.61 -99.38
CA GLU A 630 70.00 -70.00 -99.78
C GLU A 630 71.48 -70.24 -100.17
N GLY A 631 72.14 -71.16 -99.45
CA GLY A 631 73.57 -71.46 -99.61
C GLY A 631 74.54 -70.61 -98.77
N GLY A 632 74.06 -69.63 -98.00
CA GLY A 632 74.87 -68.81 -97.09
C GLY A 632 74.91 -69.34 -95.65
N SER A 633 75.83 -68.83 -94.84
CA SER A 633 75.85 -68.99 -93.38
C SER A 633 75.82 -67.62 -92.69
N LYS A 634 75.13 -67.53 -91.55
CA LYS A 634 75.24 -66.43 -90.59
C LYS A 634 75.41 -67.01 -89.21
N ASP A 635 76.18 -66.30 -88.39
CA ASP A 635 76.32 -66.60 -86.98
C ASP A 635 75.29 -65.78 -86.19
N PHE A 636 74.81 -66.34 -85.09
CA PHE A 636 74.08 -65.61 -84.05
C PHE A 636 74.67 -65.97 -82.70
N THR A 637 74.56 -65.04 -81.76
CA THR A 637 75.01 -65.25 -80.40
C THR A 637 73.81 -65.62 -79.55
N VAL A 638 73.94 -66.70 -78.77
CA VAL A 638 73.09 -66.98 -77.62
C VAL A 638 73.88 -66.59 -76.40
N ALA A 639 73.37 -65.66 -75.62
CA ALA A 639 73.90 -65.31 -74.31
C ALA A 639 72.88 -65.68 -73.23
N LEU A 640 73.40 -66.07 -72.07
CA LEU A 640 72.60 -66.11 -70.86
C LEU A 640 72.36 -64.67 -70.41
N GLY A 641 71.15 -64.35 -69.99
CA GLY A 641 70.82 -63.04 -69.40
C GLY A 641 71.65 -62.75 -68.15
N ALA A 642 71.99 -63.80 -67.39
CA ALA A 642 72.81 -63.75 -66.18
C ALA A 642 73.98 -64.74 -66.20
N ARG A 643 74.89 -64.62 -65.22
CA ARG A 643 76.10 -65.44 -65.11
C ARG A 643 75.77 -66.78 -64.42
N PRO A 644 75.96 -67.93 -65.09
CA PRO A 644 75.52 -69.20 -64.51
C PRO A 644 76.43 -69.67 -63.37
N THR A 645 75.82 -70.22 -62.33
CA THR A 645 76.51 -70.84 -61.17
C THR A 645 76.95 -72.28 -61.45
N GLY A 646 76.50 -72.88 -62.56
CA GLY A 646 76.90 -74.20 -63.04
C GLY A 646 77.09 -74.28 -64.56
N ASN A 647 77.45 -75.47 -65.06
CA ASN A 647 77.54 -75.69 -66.51
C ASN A 647 76.15 -75.65 -67.15
N VAL A 648 75.86 -74.63 -67.93
CA VAL A 648 74.62 -74.56 -68.70
C VAL A 648 74.79 -75.24 -70.05
N THR A 649 73.91 -76.21 -70.33
CA THR A 649 73.83 -76.85 -71.65
C THR A 649 72.72 -76.18 -72.45
N VAL A 650 73.08 -75.38 -73.45
CA VAL A 650 72.12 -74.79 -74.39
C VAL A 650 71.90 -75.75 -75.55
N MET A 651 70.70 -76.32 -75.66
CA MET A 651 70.33 -77.16 -76.80
C MET A 651 69.66 -76.31 -77.88
N LEU A 652 70.35 -76.16 -79.02
CA LEU A 652 69.79 -75.57 -80.22
C LEU A 652 68.97 -76.63 -80.96
N ALA A 653 67.64 -76.53 -80.88
CA ALA A 653 66.75 -77.27 -81.77
C ALA A 653 66.63 -76.54 -83.11
N LYS A 654 66.50 -77.30 -84.20
CA LYS A 654 66.46 -76.78 -85.57
C LYS A 654 65.04 -76.51 -86.04
#